data_AF-A0A3Q3BNE6-F1
#
_entry.id   AF-A0A3Q3BNE6-F1
#
_cell.length_a   1.000
_cell.length_b   1.000
_cell.length_c   1.000
_cell.angle_alpha   90.00
_cell.angle_beta   90.00
_cell.angle_gamma   90.00
#
_symmetry.space_group_name_H-M   'P 1'
#
loop_
_entity.id
_entity.type
_entity.pdbx_description
1 polymer ?
#
loop_
_entity_poly.entity_id
_entity_poly.type
_entity_poly.pdbx_seq_one_letter_code
_entity_poly.pdbx_strand_id
1 'polypeptide(L)'
;MLHCQVEGEGPISITWRRNSVAVATGVRASVLSNGTLLIKNFSKRRESNETDAGEYDCAAQNRYGMLISRKARVQLASLPKFLSHPQSLTVDEGGVARLSCQVNGIPEANITWQRDRRPLSTDDPRYTLLPNGVLQVTSARRSDGGLFRCVASNMANTRYSHEAQLSVAVAASRTYKEPVILSGPQNLTINIHQTAILECIATGNPRPIVSWSRLDGRSIGVEGIQVLGTGNLMISDATLQHSGVYVCSANRPGSRSRRTALGRLVVQAPPEFVQWPQSLSRPTGGSAVFSCTATGVPEPHLIWLKNGKLLTPSGNVKLTSGNMTLAITRITPEDEAIYQCIAENSAGTNQASARLAISQGPELPEAPTGLQATTLSSSSLHLTWDQPAQHISQQIIGYVLHIRRLGEPDSAELQEAVDKTIFTHDFNNLEAATTYSIYLKAYSAQGGSQQSSTITATTLGGVPSPPSFFTKVLNQTAVQVYWDLPGKPGKVEGFRLKYRGISNPDLQGQEIFPAHINTHTISHLELAAVYEIQLVAFNGNGDSASTRRLVSLSEGGASAAAGQSCNCDQADGSASTLLVGVHSGLACILCCLLLVLLYHRRSFFCRKEVSWETPPTLNDVRGPKVPTPEGIELSQRCDSAPPPVMVMVEPSPPVAPGTGTE
;
A
#
# COMPACT_ATOMS: atom_id res chain seq x y z
N MET A 1 -0.72 11.53 -36.60
CA MET A 1 -0.98 10.32 -35.77
C MET A 1 -1.02 10.77 -34.32
N LEU A 2 -1.88 10.19 -33.50
CA LEU A 2 -1.95 10.46 -32.06
C LEU A 2 -1.69 9.16 -31.32
N HIS A 3 -0.62 9.15 -30.52
CA HIS A 3 -0.20 7.96 -29.79
C HIS A 3 -0.90 7.90 -28.44
N CYS A 4 -1.29 6.69 -28.04
CA CYS A 4 -1.83 6.39 -26.72
C CYS A 4 -1.07 5.18 -26.19
N GLN A 5 -0.39 5.35 -25.05
CA GLN A 5 0.32 4.28 -24.36
C GLN A 5 -0.45 3.94 -23.09
N VAL A 6 -0.67 2.64 -22.88
CA VAL A 6 -1.44 2.12 -21.75
C VAL A 6 -0.72 0.87 -21.24
N GLU A 7 -0.59 0.77 -19.93
CA GLU A 7 -0.06 -0.40 -19.24
C GLU A 7 -1.11 -0.92 -18.26
N GLY A 8 -1.27 -2.24 -18.18
CA GLY A 8 -2.25 -2.87 -17.30
C GLY A 8 -2.61 -4.31 -17.72
N GLU A 9 -3.53 -4.91 -16.98
CA GLU A 9 -4.04 -6.25 -17.27
C GLU A 9 -4.94 -6.24 -18.52
N GLY A 10 -4.62 -7.12 -19.47
CA GLY A 10 -5.37 -7.32 -20.71
C GLY A 10 -6.63 -8.18 -20.55
N PRO A 11 -7.54 -8.19 -21.54
CA PRO A 11 -7.51 -7.38 -22.77
C PRO A 11 -7.90 -5.92 -22.51
N ILE A 12 -7.15 -4.98 -23.12
CA ILE A 12 -7.42 -3.54 -23.05
C ILE A 12 -7.98 -3.08 -24.40
N SER A 13 -9.15 -2.45 -24.37
CA SER A 13 -9.75 -1.77 -25.52
C SER A 13 -9.41 -0.28 -25.46
N ILE A 14 -8.93 0.28 -26.57
CA ILE A 14 -8.60 1.71 -26.68
C ILE A 14 -9.58 2.35 -27.65
N THR A 15 -10.27 3.39 -27.17
CA THR A 15 -11.14 4.25 -27.97
C THR A 15 -10.63 5.68 -27.93
N TRP A 16 -10.95 6.46 -28.96
CA TRP A 16 -10.55 7.86 -29.04
C TRP A 16 -11.77 8.76 -29.03
N ARG A 17 -11.63 9.91 -28.37
CA ARG A 17 -12.68 10.94 -28.35
C ARG A 17 -12.10 12.26 -28.82
N ARG A 18 -12.91 13.01 -29.57
CA ARG A 18 -12.63 14.37 -30.02
C ARG A 18 -13.69 15.28 -29.41
N ASN A 19 -13.26 16.29 -28.66
CA ASN A 19 -14.15 17.22 -27.94
C ASN A 19 -15.18 16.45 -27.08
N SER A 20 -14.71 15.42 -26.37
CA SER A 20 -15.53 14.51 -25.55
C SER A 20 -16.50 13.59 -26.30
N VAL A 21 -16.49 13.59 -27.64
CA VAL A 21 -17.35 12.72 -28.48
C VAL A 21 -16.51 11.61 -29.11
N ALA A 22 -17.00 10.38 -29.10
CA ALA A 22 -16.29 9.24 -29.70
C ALA A 22 -15.97 9.49 -31.18
N VAL A 23 -14.72 9.20 -31.58
CA VAL A 23 -14.28 9.31 -32.97
C VAL A 23 -14.75 8.08 -33.73
N ALA A 24 -15.61 8.28 -34.73
CA ALA A 24 -16.07 7.19 -35.60
C ALA A 24 -14.91 6.61 -36.42
N THR A 25 -14.69 5.30 -36.30
CA THR A 25 -13.69 4.58 -37.09
C THR A 25 -14.23 4.24 -38.48
N GLY A 26 -13.41 4.41 -39.51
CA GLY A 26 -13.78 4.16 -40.90
C GLY A 26 -12.64 4.51 -41.85
N VAL A 27 -12.97 4.92 -43.08
CA VAL A 27 -11.96 5.20 -44.13
C VAL A 27 -10.98 6.31 -43.75
N ARG A 28 -11.42 7.31 -42.97
CA ARG A 28 -10.61 8.48 -42.59
C ARG A 28 -9.90 8.37 -41.26
N ALA A 29 -10.46 7.63 -40.31
CA ALA A 29 -9.90 7.50 -38.96
C ALA A 29 -9.86 6.02 -38.57
N SER A 30 -8.72 5.53 -38.15
CA SER A 30 -8.54 4.13 -37.73
C SER A 30 -7.65 4.07 -36.50
N VAL A 31 -8.02 3.22 -35.54
CA VAL A 31 -7.17 2.91 -34.39
C VAL A 31 -6.30 1.72 -34.77
N LEU A 32 -4.97 1.88 -34.68
CA LEU A 32 -4.00 0.84 -34.97
C LEU A 32 -3.94 -0.17 -33.80
N SER A 33 -3.34 -1.35 -34.02
CA SER A 33 -3.20 -2.40 -33.01
C SER A 33 -2.46 -1.94 -31.74
N ASN A 34 -1.58 -0.94 -31.86
CA ASN A 34 -0.87 -0.34 -30.73
C ASN A 34 -1.66 0.81 -30.04
N GLY A 35 -2.95 0.97 -30.33
CA GLY A 35 -3.80 2.02 -29.74
C GLY A 35 -3.67 3.41 -30.38
N THR A 36 -2.75 3.61 -31.32
CA THR A 36 -2.54 4.90 -31.99
C THR A 36 -3.71 5.24 -32.91
N LEU A 37 -4.24 6.47 -32.82
CA LEU A 37 -5.20 7.00 -33.78
C LEU A 37 -4.49 7.54 -35.02
N LEU A 38 -4.81 6.94 -36.17
CA LEU A 38 -4.42 7.42 -37.48
C LEU A 38 -5.60 8.18 -38.10
N ILE A 39 -5.39 9.47 -38.38
CA ILE A 39 -6.32 10.30 -39.17
C ILE A 39 -5.67 10.53 -40.53
N LYS A 40 -6.33 10.07 -41.60
CA LYS A 40 -5.91 10.27 -42.99
C LYS A 40 -6.52 11.55 -43.54
N ASN A 41 -5.73 12.32 -44.30
CA ASN A 41 -6.17 13.56 -44.95
C ASN A 41 -6.82 14.56 -43.98
N PHE A 42 -6.12 14.87 -42.89
CA PHE A 42 -6.55 15.82 -41.86
C PHE A 42 -6.94 17.15 -42.50
N SER A 43 -8.22 17.55 -42.40
CA SER A 43 -8.73 18.71 -43.14
C SER A 43 -9.86 19.45 -42.41
N LYS A 44 -10.11 20.68 -42.86
CA LYS A 44 -11.34 21.44 -42.56
C LYS A 44 -12.27 21.27 -43.75
N ARG A 45 -13.47 20.74 -43.54
CA ARG A 45 -14.45 20.57 -44.62
C ARG A 45 -14.96 21.96 -45.04
N ARG A 46 -15.12 22.17 -46.35
CA ARG A 46 -15.60 23.44 -46.92
C ARG A 46 -17.13 23.59 -46.80
N GLU A 47 -17.85 22.47 -46.81
CA GLU A 47 -19.32 22.42 -46.89
C GLU A 47 -20.01 22.17 -45.55
N SER A 48 -19.32 21.50 -44.62
CA SER A 48 -19.73 21.34 -43.23
C SER A 48 -18.64 22.01 -42.41
N ASN A 49 -18.96 22.88 -41.43
CA ASN A 49 -17.96 23.47 -40.53
C ASN A 49 -17.18 22.44 -39.66
N GLU A 50 -17.32 21.14 -39.97
CA GLU A 50 -16.59 20.04 -39.38
C GLU A 50 -15.10 20.12 -39.72
N THR A 51 -14.30 20.09 -38.67
CA THR A 51 -12.85 20.10 -38.76
C THR A 51 -12.31 18.90 -38.02
N ASP A 52 -11.22 18.31 -38.51
CA ASP A 52 -10.49 17.31 -37.75
C ASP A 52 -9.70 17.93 -36.57
N ALA A 53 -9.63 19.26 -36.47
CA ALA A 53 -9.08 19.93 -35.31
C ALA A 53 -10.00 19.82 -34.08
N GLY A 54 -9.38 19.73 -32.91
CA GLY A 54 -10.08 19.58 -31.65
C GLY A 54 -9.16 19.10 -30.53
N GLU A 55 -9.77 18.86 -29.37
CA GLU A 55 -9.12 18.21 -28.24
C GLU A 55 -9.34 16.71 -28.32
N TYR A 56 -8.24 15.95 -28.36
CA TYR A 56 -8.27 14.50 -28.42
C TYR A 56 -7.82 13.91 -27.10
N ASP A 57 -8.53 12.89 -26.63
CA ASP A 57 -8.06 12.01 -25.56
C ASP A 57 -8.32 10.56 -25.96
N CYS A 58 -7.52 9.65 -25.41
CA CYS A 58 -7.78 8.22 -25.52
C CYS A 58 -8.40 7.71 -24.22
N ALA A 59 -9.41 6.87 -24.39
CA ALA A 59 -10.08 6.16 -23.32
C ALA A 59 -9.68 4.68 -23.40
N ALA A 60 -9.00 4.20 -22.36
CA ALA A 60 -8.55 2.84 -22.24
C ALA A 60 -9.45 2.08 -21.26
N GLN A 61 -9.98 0.95 -21.68
CA GLN A 61 -10.94 0.17 -20.91
C GLN A 61 -10.53 -1.29 -20.83
N ASN A 62 -10.61 -1.88 -19.64
CA ASN A 62 -10.51 -3.32 -19.43
C ASN A 62 -11.69 -3.80 -18.58
N ARG A 63 -11.64 -5.06 -18.13
CA ARG A 63 -12.69 -5.67 -17.28
C ARG A 63 -12.92 -4.95 -15.94
N TYR A 64 -12.01 -4.08 -15.51
CA TYR A 64 -12.07 -3.42 -14.21
C TYR A 64 -12.53 -1.96 -14.27
N GLY A 65 -12.49 -1.34 -15.44
CA GLY A 65 -12.92 0.03 -15.59
C GLY A 65 -12.31 0.74 -16.77
N MET A 66 -12.46 2.06 -16.78
CA MET A 66 -12.01 2.95 -17.86
C MET A 66 -11.16 4.10 -17.31
N LEU A 67 -10.06 4.37 -18.01
CA LEU A 67 -9.16 5.50 -17.80
C LEU A 67 -9.19 6.43 -19.00
N ILE A 68 -8.96 7.72 -18.76
CA ILE A 68 -8.86 8.74 -19.80
C ILE A 68 -7.47 9.37 -19.76
N SER A 69 -6.86 9.58 -20.93
CA SER A 69 -5.59 10.29 -21.04
C SER A 69 -5.75 11.80 -20.86
N ARG A 70 -4.62 12.49 -20.65
CA ARG A 70 -4.57 13.94 -20.85
C ARG A 70 -5.04 14.30 -22.26
N LYS A 71 -5.63 15.49 -22.39
CA LYS A 71 -6.09 15.99 -23.68
C LYS A 71 -4.93 16.53 -24.53
N ALA A 72 -4.90 16.16 -25.80
CA ALA A 72 -4.00 16.69 -26.81
C ALA A 72 -4.79 17.65 -27.74
N ARG A 73 -4.39 18.92 -27.77
CA ARG A 73 -4.96 19.90 -28.71
C ARG A 73 -4.33 19.71 -30.08
N VAL A 74 -5.16 19.40 -31.08
CA VAL A 74 -4.73 19.21 -32.47
C VAL A 74 -5.38 20.29 -33.33
N GLN A 75 -4.58 21.00 -34.10
CA GLN A 75 -5.04 22.07 -34.98
C GLN A 75 -4.40 21.93 -36.36
N LEU A 76 -5.08 22.48 -37.37
CA LEU A 76 -4.52 22.54 -38.72
C LEU A 76 -3.38 23.56 -38.72
N ALA A 77 -2.17 23.12 -39.05
CA ALA A 77 -1.05 24.02 -39.20
C ALA A 77 -1.34 25.03 -40.32
N SER A 78 -1.06 26.30 -40.06
CA SER A 78 -1.23 27.37 -41.04
C SER A 78 0.11 28.03 -41.33
N LEU A 79 0.35 28.34 -42.60
CA LEU A 79 1.56 29.03 -43.04
C LEU A 79 1.71 30.37 -42.31
N PRO A 80 2.94 30.79 -41.96
CA PRO A 80 3.17 32.11 -41.39
C PRO A 80 2.67 33.20 -42.36
N LYS A 81 1.86 34.14 -41.87
CA LYS A 81 1.31 35.27 -42.62
C LYS A 81 1.75 36.56 -41.95
N PHE A 82 2.43 37.42 -42.70
CA PHE A 82 2.80 38.74 -42.25
C PHE A 82 1.56 39.63 -42.19
N LEU A 83 1.21 40.07 -40.98
CA LEU A 83 0.24 41.13 -40.73
C LEU A 83 0.91 42.50 -40.92
N SER A 84 2.18 42.61 -40.55
CA SER A 84 3.01 43.77 -40.81
C SER A 84 4.43 43.37 -41.20
N HIS A 85 5.02 44.20 -42.04
CA HIS A 85 6.39 44.08 -42.50
C HIS A 85 7.30 45.06 -41.75
N PRO A 86 8.61 44.78 -41.67
CA PRO A 86 9.54 45.76 -41.13
C PRO A 86 9.52 47.05 -41.96
N GLN A 87 9.77 48.17 -41.29
CA GLN A 87 9.84 49.49 -41.91
C GLN A 87 11.29 49.99 -41.91
N SER A 88 11.67 50.68 -42.97
CA SER A 88 12.99 51.32 -43.06
C SER A 88 13.15 52.36 -41.96
N LEU A 89 14.30 52.36 -41.30
CA LEU A 89 14.59 53.19 -40.13
C LEU A 89 15.96 53.85 -40.29
N THR A 90 16.05 55.13 -39.92
CA THR A 90 17.33 55.82 -39.75
C THR A 90 17.56 56.08 -38.27
N VAL A 91 18.73 55.69 -37.76
CA VAL A 91 19.14 55.92 -36.36
C VAL A 91 20.46 56.67 -36.31
N ASP A 92 20.67 57.49 -35.29
CA ASP A 92 21.97 58.11 -35.06
C ASP A 92 23.00 57.06 -34.62
N GLU A 93 24.28 57.27 -34.97
CA GLU A 93 25.40 56.45 -34.50
C GLU A 93 25.44 56.40 -32.97
N GLY A 94 25.53 55.20 -32.40
CA GLY A 94 25.38 54.94 -30.96
C GLY A 94 23.94 54.79 -30.46
N GLY A 95 22.94 55.07 -31.30
CA GLY A 95 21.52 54.90 -31.02
C GLY A 95 21.03 53.45 -30.99
N VAL A 96 19.71 53.27 -30.90
CA VAL A 96 19.04 51.97 -30.87
C VAL A 96 18.10 51.83 -32.06
N ALA A 97 18.29 50.79 -32.86
CA ALA A 97 17.38 50.40 -33.94
C ALA A 97 16.47 49.26 -33.48
N ARG A 98 15.18 49.33 -33.83
CA ARG A 98 14.19 48.29 -33.53
C ARG A 98 13.45 47.95 -34.81
N LEU A 99 13.63 46.73 -35.30
CA LEU A 99 12.95 46.20 -36.48
C LEU A 99 11.98 45.12 -36.03
N SER A 100 10.73 45.21 -36.47
CA SER A 100 9.66 44.30 -36.07
C SER A 100 8.80 43.89 -37.25
N CYS A 101 8.30 42.67 -37.20
CA CYS A 101 7.28 42.12 -38.09
C CYS A 101 6.19 41.50 -37.22
N GLN A 102 4.93 41.62 -37.61
CA GLN A 102 3.85 40.88 -36.96
C GLN A 102 3.47 39.71 -37.85
N VAL A 103 3.46 38.51 -37.26
CA VAL A 103 3.22 37.26 -37.98
C VAL A 103 2.12 36.50 -37.27
N ASN A 104 1.14 36.04 -38.05
CA ASN A 104 0.17 35.05 -37.59
C ASN A 104 0.50 33.69 -38.21
N GLY A 105 0.31 32.62 -37.47
CA GLY A 105 0.55 31.25 -37.94
C GLY A 105 0.20 30.28 -36.82
N ILE A 106 -0.11 29.04 -37.20
CA ILE A 106 -0.38 27.96 -36.24
C ILE A 106 0.56 26.81 -36.58
N PRO A 107 1.41 26.34 -35.66
CA PRO A 107 1.82 27.02 -34.43
C PRO A 107 2.44 28.39 -34.71
N GLU A 108 2.60 29.20 -33.65
CA GLU A 108 3.30 30.48 -33.75
C GLU A 108 4.66 30.30 -34.42
N ALA A 109 4.97 31.22 -35.34
CA ALA A 109 6.18 31.11 -36.13
C ALA A 109 7.38 31.59 -35.33
N ASN A 110 8.48 30.82 -35.38
CA ASN A 110 9.77 31.31 -34.95
C ASN A 110 10.23 32.41 -35.91
N ILE A 111 10.52 33.58 -35.37
CA ILE A 111 10.92 34.76 -36.13
C ILE A 111 12.43 34.92 -36.00
N THR A 112 13.13 34.89 -37.14
CA THR A 112 14.55 35.19 -37.26
C THR A 112 14.76 36.32 -38.26
N TRP A 113 15.99 36.80 -38.42
CA TRP A 113 16.29 37.94 -39.29
C TRP A 113 17.41 37.61 -40.27
N GLN A 114 17.31 38.23 -41.44
CA GLN A 114 18.39 38.25 -42.42
C GLN A 114 18.83 39.68 -42.67
N ARG A 115 20.15 39.88 -42.77
CA ARG A 115 20.78 41.11 -43.25
C ARG A 115 21.44 40.82 -44.59
N ASP A 116 21.09 41.60 -45.61
CA ASP A 116 21.60 41.44 -46.98
C ASP A 116 21.48 39.99 -47.48
N ARG A 117 20.30 39.41 -47.22
CA ARG A 117 19.92 38.01 -47.55
C ARG A 117 20.73 36.92 -46.86
N ARG A 118 21.58 37.25 -45.89
CA ARG A 118 22.29 36.28 -45.06
C ARG A 118 21.66 36.20 -43.66
N PRO A 119 21.58 35.02 -43.04
CA PRO A 119 21.15 34.90 -41.65
C PRO A 119 21.94 35.86 -40.76
N LEU A 120 21.24 36.64 -39.95
CA LEU A 120 21.88 37.53 -38.99
C LEU A 120 22.41 36.69 -37.82
N SER A 121 23.73 36.66 -37.63
CA SER A 121 24.31 36.12 -36.40
C SER A 121 24.02 37.08 -35.24
N THR A 122 23.61 36.51 -34.10
CA THR A 122 23.39 37.21 -32.83
C THR A 122 24.56 37.01 -31.86
N ASP A 123 25.74 36.62 -32.34
CA ASP A 123 26.94 36.44 -31.50
C ASP A 123 27.46 37.78 -30.98
N ASP A 124 27.18 38.87 -31.71
CA ASP A 124 27.47 40.23 -31.23
C ASP A 124 26.39 40.64 -30.21
N PRO A 125 26.76 40.93 -28.94
CA PRO A 125 25.82 41.21 -27.85
C PRO A 125 24.99 42.49 -28.04
N ARG A 126 25.30 43.30 -29.07
CA ARG A 126 24.52 44.47 -29.47
C ARG A 126 23.23 44.10 -30.20
N TYR A 127 23.19 42.92 -30.81
CA TYR A 127 22.00 42.37 -31.45
C TYR A 127 21.24 41.52 -30.44
N THR A 128 19.96 41.80 -30.25
CA THR A 128 19.09 41.00 -29.39
C THR A 128 17.82 40.69 -30.14
N LEU A 129 17.50 39.40 -30.21
CA LEU A 129 16.23 38.92 -30.73
C LEU A 129 15.30 38.65 -29.54
N LEU A 130 14.19 39.39 -29.48
CA LEU A 130 13.21 39.25 -28.43
C LEU A 130 12.29 38.04 -28.66
N PRO A 131 11.63 37.50 -27.62
CA PRO A 131 10.75 36.34 -27.76
C PRO A 131 9.58 36.57 -28.72
N ASN A 132 9.15 37.83 -28.89
CA ASN A 132 8.13 38.24 -29.85
C ASN A 132 8.66 38.45 -31.28
N GLY A 133 9.92 38.09 -31.56
CA GLY A 133 10.54 38.18 -32.88
C GLY A 133 11.10 39.54 -33.26
N VAL A 134 11.07 40.52 -32.37
CA VAL A 134 11.59 41.86 -32.63
C VAL A 134 13.12 41.86 -32.53
N LEU A 135 13.78 42.38 -33.57
CA LEU A 135 15.22 42.59 -33.59
C LEU A 135 15.57 43.97 -33.03
N GLN A 136 16.43 43.99 -32.02
CA GLN A 136 17.02 45.20 -31.48
C GLN A 136 18.51 45.25 -31.82
N VAL A 137 18.98 46.40 -32.29
CA VAL A 137 20.41 46.70 -32.48
C VAL A 137 20.74 47.90 -31.60
N THR A 138 21.70 47.74 -30.69
CA THR A 138 22.10 48.81 -29.78
C THR A 138 23.51 49.29 -30.05
N SER A 139 23.79 50.55 -29.68
CA SER A 139 25.06 51.19 -30.03
C SER A 139 25.32 51.06 -31.53
N ALA A 140 24.33 51.44 -32.34
CA ALA A 140 24.33 51.25 -33.78
C ALA A 140 25.58 51.87 -34.41
N ARG A 141 26.31 51.08 -35.20
CA ARG A 141 27.51 51.45 -35.93
C ARG A 141 27.16 51.63 -37.40
N ARG A 142 27.93 52.42 -38.15
CA ARG A 142 27.75 52.54 -39.60
C ARG A 142 27.79 51.20 -40.34
N SER A 143 28.55 50.23 -39.83
CA SER A 143 28.63 48.86 -40.34
C SER A 143 27.39 47.99 -40.11
N ASP A 144 26.47 48.43 -39.24
CA ASP A 144 25.25 47.66 -38.96
C ASP A 144 24.14 47.93 -39.98
N GLY A 145 24.28 48.99 -40.78
CA GLY A 145 23.36 49.32 -41.87
C GLY A 145 23.30 48.23 -42.93
N GLY A 146 22.14 48.11 -43.58
CA GLY A 146 21.89 47.08 -44.58
C GLY A 146 20.40 46.84 -44.80
N LEU A 147 20.08 45.88 -45.67
CA LEU A 147 18.70 45.47 -45.96
C LEU A 147 18.30 44.33 -45.02
N PHE A 148 17.34 44.59 -44.13
CA PHE A 148 16.84 43.63 -43.17
C PHE A 148 15.50 43.05 -43.62
N ARG A 149 15.33 41.75 -43.45
CA ARG A 149 14.02 41.09 -43.58
C ARG A 149 13.81 40.08 -42.47
N CYS A 150 12.57 39.99 -42.03
CA CYS A 150 12.09 39.03 -41.07
C CYS A 150 11.78 37.69 -41.76
N VAL A 151 12.21 36.61 -41.14
CA VAL A 151 12.06 35.23 -41.60
C VAL A 151 11.20 34.49 -40.59
N ALA A 152 9.98 34.21 -40.95
CA ALA A 152 9.02 33.53 -40.10
C ALA A 152 8.91 32.06 -40.50
N SER A 153 9.21 31.15 -39.57
CA SER A 153 9.22 29.72 -39.83
C SER A 153 8.36 28.97 -38.81
N ASN A 154 7.49 28.10 -39.30
CA ASN A 154 6.82 27.11 -38.46
C ASN A 154 6.82 25.75 -39.15
N MET A 155 6.20 24.76 -38.51
CA MET A 155 6.14 23.38 -39.04
C MET A 155 5.49 23.27 -40.43
N ALA A 156 4.72 24.27 -40.88
CA ALA A 156 4.12 24.26 -42.20
C ALA A 156 5.14 24.69 -43.27
N ASN A 157 5.77 25.87 -43.10
CA ASN A 157 6.85 26.33 -43.97
C ASN A 157 7.54 27.60 -43.41
N THR A 158 8.58 28.05 -44.11
CA THR A 158 9.25 29.34 -43.91
C THR A 158 8.74 30.39 -44.89
N ARG A 159 8.57 31.64 -44.42
CA ARG A 159 8.12 32.81 -45.20
C ARG A 159 9.02 34.01 -44.90
N TYR A 160 9.20 34.87 -45.89
CA TYR A 160 10.04 36.06 -45.81
C TYR A 160 9.19 37.32 -45.89
N SER A 161 9.51 38.32 -45.07
CA SER A 161 8.91 39.65 -45.15
C SER A 161 9.49 40.44 -46.33
N HIS A 162 8.91 41.61 -46.60
CA HIS A 162 9.58 42.65 -47.38
C HIS A 162 10.89 43.10 -46.70
N GLU A 163 11.80 43.64 -47.50
CA GLU A 163 13.08 44.19 -47.04
C GLU A 163 12.87 45.63 -46.52
N ALA A 164 13.56 45.97 -45.45
CA ALA A 164 13.59 47.29 -44.82
C ALA A 164 15.04 47.77 -44.68
N GLN A 165 15.30 49.00 -45.07
CA GLN A 165 16.64 49.58 -44.97
C GLN A 165 16.90 50.12 -43.57
N LEU A 166 17.97 49.65 -42.92
CA LEU A 166 18.54 50.32 -41.75
C LEU A 166 19.67 51.23 -42.19
N SER A 167 19.55 52.52 -41.87
CA SER A 167 20.58 53.53 -42.11
C SER A 167 21.08 54.11 -40.78
N VAL A 168 22.40 54.24 -40.62
CA VAL A 168 23.00 54.83 -39.42
C VAL A 168 23.61 56.19 -39.76
N ALA A 169 22.96 57.25 -39.32
CA ALA A 169 23.37 58.62 -39.54
C ALA A 169 24.46 59.04 -38.55
N VAL A 170 25.41 59.87 -38.99
CA VAL A 170 26.36 60.50 -38.07
C VAL A 170 25.60 61.50 -37.22
N ALA A 171 25.72 61.40 -35.89
CA ALA A 171 24.98 62.26 -34.97
C ALA A 171 25.27 63.75 -35.28
N ALA A 172 24.26 64.44 -35.82
CA ALA A 172 24.43 65.78 -36.39
C ALA A 172 24.59 66.90 -35.34
N SER A 173 24.48 66.62 -34.03
CA SER A 173 24.54 67.65 -32.99
C SER A 173 24.95 67.14 -31.59
N ARG A 174 25.78 67.92 -30.89
CA ARG A 174 26.18 67.74 -29.46
C ARG A 174 25.12 68.24 -28.46
N THR A 175 23.85 68.30 -28.88
CA THR A 175 22.75 68.78 -28.03
C THR A 175 22.39 67.73 -27.00
N TYR A 176 22.47 68.10 -25.71
CA TYR A 176 22.07 67.23 -24.62
C TYR A 176 20.57 66.95 -24.65
N LYS A 177 20.20 65.67 -24.50
CA LYS A 177 18.81 65.19 -24.46
C LYS A 177 18.59 64.40 -23.18
N GLU A 178 17.52 64.73 -22.45
CA GLU A 178 17.10 63.99 -21.26
C GLU A 178 16.76 62.53 -21.58
N PRO A 179 16.96 61.59 -20.63
CA PRO A 179 16.65 60.20 -20.85
C PRO A 179 15.13 60.02 -21.02
N VAL A 180 14.72 59.26 -22.03
CA VAL A 180 13.33 58.86 -22.28
C VAL A 180 13.29 57.35 -22.45
N ILE A 181 12.44 56.68 -21.68
CA ILE A 181 12.17 55.25 -21.87
C ILE A 181 11.18 55.11 -23.02
N LEU A 182 11.66 54.59 -24.15
CA LEU A 182 10.85 54.34 -25.35
C LEU A 182 10.00 53.09 -25.19
N SER A 183 10.54 52.08 -24.51
CA SER A 183 9.85 50.83 -24.22
C SER A 183 10.31 50.32 -22.86
N GLY A 184 9.37 50.14 -21.94
CA GLY A 184 9.62 49.61 -20.60
C GLY A 184 9.05 48.20 -20.44
N PRO A 185 9.34 47.54 -19.30
CA PRO A 185 8.91 46.18 -19.05
C PRO A 185 7.37 46.11 -19.02
N GLN A 186 6.82 45.12 -19.71
CA GLN A 186 5.40 44.79 -19.68
C GLN A 186 5.13 43.65 -18.70
N ASN A 187 3.86 43.46 -18.32
CA ASN A 187 3.47 42.30 -17.54
C ASN A 187 3.66 41.03 -18.37
N LEU A 188 4.36 40.04 -17.81
CA LEU A 188 4.72 38.80 -18.47
C LEU A 188 4.40 37.62 -17.54
N THR A 189 3.72 36.62 -18.08
CA THR A 189 3.47 35.35 -17.40
C THR A 189 4.14 34.23 -18.20
N ILE A 190 4.99 33.44 -17.55
CA ILE A 190 5.69 32.30 -18.15
C ILE A 190 5.63 31.09 -17.23
N ASN A 191 5.86 29.90 -17.76
CA ASN A 191 6.05 28.70 -16.97
C ASN A 191 7.51 28.59 -16.50
N ILE A 192 7.74 27.80 -15.45
CA ILE A 192 9.10 27.41 -15.02
C ILE A 192 9.91 26.85 -16.19
N HIS A 193 11.23 27.01 -16.12
CA HIS A 193 12.21 26.61 -17.14
C HIS A 193 12.13 27.37 -18.47
N GLN A 194 11.19 28.30 -18.63
CA GLN A 194 11.15 29.19 -19.78
C GLN A 194 12.09 30.38 -19.59
N THR A 195 12.52 30.98 -20.70
CA THR A 195 13.30 32.21 -20.68
C THR A 195 12.36 33.43 -20.71
N ALA A 196 12.55 34.38 -19.80
CA ALA A 196 11.86 35.67 -19.83
C ALA A 196 12.82 36.79 -20.25
N ILE A 197 12.33 37.73 -21.05
CA ILE A 197 13.06 38.96 -21.37
C ILE A 197 12.15 40.16 -21.04
N LEU A 198 12.57 40.98 -20.07
CA LEU A 198 11.92 42.23 -19.73
C LEU A 198 12.64 43.38 -20.44
N GLU A 199 11.92 44.05 -21.33
CA GLU A 199 12.49 45.12 -22.15
C GLU A 199 12.74 46.39 -21.32
N CYS A 200 13.88 47.05 -21.57
CA CYS A 200 14.02 48.45 -21.19
C CYS A 200 14.93 49.22 -22.12
N ILE A 201 14.29 49.94 -23.05
CA ILE A 201 14.97 50.73 -24.06
C ILE A 201 14.84 52.20 -23.67
N ALA A 202 15.98 52.85 -23.47
CA ALA A 202 16.04 54.28 -23.21
C ALA A 202 16.92 55.00 -24.25
N THR A 203 16.49 56.20 -24.63
CA THR A 203 17.23 57.11 -25.51
C THR A 203 17.57 58.40 -24.76
N GLY A 204 18.62 59.10 -25.20
CA GLY A 204 19.12 60.32 -24.57
C GLY A 204 20.50 60.65 -25.12
N ASN A 205 20.96 61.89 -24.88
CA ASN A 205 22.31 62.32 -25.25
C ASN A 205 22.95 63.01 -24.03
N PRO A 206 23.99 62.42 -23.40
CA PRO A 206 24.63 61.14 -23.73
C PRO A 206 23.70 59.93 -23.48
N ARG A 207 24.05 58.76 -24.05
CA ARG A 207 23.27 57.51 -23.93
C ARG A 207 22.96 57.22 -22.45
N PRO A 208 21.69 57.00 -22.07
CA PRO A 208 21.34 56.67 -20.70
C PRO A 208 21.92 55.32 -20.26
N ILE A 209 22.32 55.22 -18.98
CA ILE A 209 22.72 53.98 -18.31
C ILE A 209 21.45 53.32 -17.78
N VAL A 210 21.14 52.14 -18.30
CA VAL A 210 20.02 51.31 -17.84
C VAL A 210 20.45 50.46 -16.66
N SER A 211 19.64 50.44 -15.62
CA SER A 211 19.81 49.65 -14.40
C SER A 211 18.48 49.04 -13.98
N TRP A 212 18.54 47.90 -13.30
CA TRP A 212 17.37 47.18 -12.84
C TRP A 212 17.35 47.06 -11.32
N SER A 213 16.16 47.07 -10.76
CA SER A 213 15.92 46.77 -9.35
C SER A 213 14.58 46.06 -9.20
N ARG A 214 14.38 45.33 -8.11
CA ARG A 214 13.05 44.80 -7.76
C ARG A 214 12.32 45.78 -6.85
N LEU A 215 11.02 45.93 -7.04
CA LEU A 215 10.18 46.80 -6.20
C LEU A 215 10.07 46.28 -4.76
N ASP A 216 10.21 44.98 -4.56
CA ASP A 216 10.20 44.31 -3.25
C ASP A 216 11.54 44.45 -2.48
N GLY A 217 12.52 45.17 -3.03
CA GLY A 217 13.84 45.36 -2.43
C GLY A 217 14.77 44.15 -2.49
N ARG A 218 14.33 43.01 -3.04
CA ARG A 218 15.20 41.83 -3.21
C ARG A 218 16.25 42.10 -4.28
N SER A 219 17.42 41.47 -4.12
CA SER A 219 18.48 41.55 -5.12
C SER A 219 18.03 40.98 -6.47
N ILE A 220 18.46 41.61 -7.55
CA ILE A 220 18.34 41.07 -8.92
C ILE A 220 19.45 40.03 -9.22
N GLY A 221 20.40 39.83 -8.31
CA GLY A 221 21.51 38.87 -8.44
C GLY A 221 21.10 37.41 -8.15
N VAL A 222 19.87 37.04 -8.47
CA VAL A 222 19.44 35.64 -8.45
C VAL A 222 20.07 34.93 -9.65
N GLU A 223 20.41 33.64 -9.50
CA GLU A 223 21.01 32.84 -10.57
C GLU A 223 20.14 32.85 -11.85
N GLY A 224 20.77 32.94 -13.02
CA GLY A 224 20.07 32.96 -14.31
C GLY A 224 19.62 34.35 -14.79
N ILE A 225 19.81 35.41 -14.00
CA ILE A 225 19.51 36.79 -14.41
C ILE A 225 20.73 37.47 -15.06
N GLN A 226 20.55 38.02 -16.25
CA GLN A 226 21.58 38.78 -16.98
C GLN A 226 20.99 40.08 -17.56
N VAL A 227 21.68 41.21 -17.35
CA VAL A 227 21.38 42.45 -18.09
C VAL A 227 22.15 42.41 -19.40
N LEU A 228 21.41 42.39 -20.52
CA LEU A 228 22.00 42.38 -21.85
C LEU A 228 22.60 43.75 -22.19
N GLY A 229 23.52 43.81 -23.17
CA GLY A 229 24.11 45.08 -23.63
C GLY A 229 23.08 46.12 -24.10
N THR A 230 21.88 45.62 -24.46
CA THR A 230 20.73 46.43 -24.84
C THR A 230 20.06 47.17 -23.69
N GLY A 231 20.30 46.75 -22.44
CA GLY A 231 19.59 47.22 -21.25
C GLY A 231 18.41 46.32 -20.85
N ASN A 232 18.07 45.30 -21.64
CA ASN A 232 17.02 44.35 -21.27
C ASN A 232 17.48 43.42 -20.15
N LEU A 233 16.54 42.98 -19.32
CA LEU A 233 16.78 41.94 -18.32
C LEU A 233 16.37 40.59 -18.90
N MET A 234 17.32 39.68 -19.06
CA MET A 234 17.09 38.30 -19.45
C MET A 234 17.13 37.40 -18.21
N ILE A 235 16.18 36.48 -18.12
CA ILE A 235 16.10 35.48 -17.08
C ILE A 235 16.08 34.14 -17.79
N SER A 236 17.20 33.43 -17.72
CA SER A 236 17.33 32.08 -18.26
C SER A 236 16.77 31.07 -17.25
N ASP A 237 16.16 30.00 -17.74
CA ASP A 237 15.66 28.89 -16.91
C ASP A 237 14.83 29.36 -15.69
N ALA A 238 13.70 30.02 -15.94
CA ALA A 238 12.99 30.74 -14.89
C ALA A 238 12.48 29.83 -13.76
N THR A 239 12.70 30.25 -12.50
CA THR A 239 12.15 29.63 -11.30
C THR A 239 11.08 30.51 -10.65
N LEU A 240 10.33 29.96 -9.69
CA LEU A 240 9.30 30.70 -8.97
C LEU A 240 9.83 31.95 -8.25
N GLN A 241 11.11 31.95 -7.85
CA GLN A 241 11.77 33.07 -7.16
C GLN A 241 11.94 34.31 -8.04
N HIS A 242 11.94 34.13 -9.36
CA HIS A 242 12.02 35.23 -10.32
C HIS A 242 10.71 36.02 -10.42
N SER A 243 9.59 35.51 -9.90
CA SER A 243 8.32 36.26 -9.86
C SER A 243 8.48 37.54 -9.03
N GLY A 244 7.97 38.66 -9.55
CA GLY A 244 8.09 39.96 -8.90
C GLY A 244 7.80 41.13 -9.83
N VAL A 245 7.86 42.35 -9.28
CA VAL A 245 7.77 43.59 -10.05
C VAL A 245 9.17 44.15 -10.25
N TYR A 246 9.57 44.24 -11.51
CA TYR A 246 10.88 44.73 -11.90
C TYR A 246 10.78 46.20 -12.31
N VAL A 247 11.74 46.99 -11.84
CA VAL A 247 11.87 48.41 -12.10
C VAL A 247 13.07 48.60 -13.02
N CYS A 248 12.83 49.07 -14.23
CA CYS A 248 13.89 49.61 -15.06
C CYS A 248 14.14 51.08 -14.71
N SER A 249 15.41 51.48 -14.69
CA SER A 249 15.87 52.84 -14.44
C SER A 249 16.88 53.29 -15.47
N ALA A 250 16.53 54.31 -16.25
CA ALA A 250 17.40 54.96 -17.22
C ALA A 250 17.97 56.25 -16.62
N ASN A 251 19.28 56.26 -16.36
CA ASN A 251 20.00 57.35 -15.72
C ASN A 251 20.87 58.08 -16.73
N ARG A 252 20.86 59.41 -16.71
CA ARG A 252 21.80 60.18 -17.52
C ARG A 252 23.19 60.19 -16.84
N PRO A 253 24.27 59.77 -17.54
CA PRO A 253 25.64 59.83 -16.99
C PRO A 253 25.98 61.23 -16.46
N GLY A 254 26.54 61.29 -15.25
CA GLY A 254 26.97 62.55 -14.62
C GLY A 254 25.84 63.48 -14.16
N SER A 255 24.59 63.01 -14.13
CA SER A 255 23.41 63.77 -13.69
C SER A 255 22.56 62.97 -12.70
N ARG A 256 21.70 63.67 -11.94
CA ARG A 256 20.66 63.05 -11.10
C ARG A 256 19.38 62.72 -11.88
N SER A 257 19.34 63.02 -13.19
CA SER A 257 18.17 62.74 -14.02
C SER A 257 17.98 61.24 -14.23
N ARG A 258 16.79 60.76 -13.84
CA ARG A 258 16.36 59.36 -13.93
C ARG A 258 14.94 59.29 -14.48
N ARG A 259 14.69 58.27 -15.30
CA ARG A 259 13.33 57.81 -15.67
C ARG A 259 13.17 56.36 -15.28
N THR A 260 11.97 55.97 -14.91
CA THR A 260 11.67 54.60 -14.46
C THR A 260 10.43 54.04 -15.13
N ALA A 261 10.43 52.72 -15.33
CA ALA A 261 9.28 51.95 -15.82
C ALA A 261 9.18 50.63 -15.05
N LEU A 262 7.96 50.10 -14.92
CA LEU A 262 7.63 48.95 -14.06
C LEU A 262 6.91 47.87 -14.86
N GLY A 263 7.24 46.60 -14.61
CA GLY A 263 6.53 45.46 -15.19
C GLY A 263 6.55 44.26 -14.25
N ARG A 264 5.46 43.48 -14.23
CA ARG A 264 5.31 42.31 -13.36
C ARG A 264 5.65 41.02 -14.12
N LEU A 265 6.58 40.23 -13.59
CA LEU A 265 6.82 38.87 -14.01
C LEU A 265 6.09 37.89 -13.08
N VAL A 266 5.33 36.98 -13.66
CA VAL A 266 4.70 35.85 -12.96
C VAL A 266 5.24 34.56 -13.54
N VAL A 267 5.94 33.78 -12.73
CA VAL A 267 6.39 32.43 -13.09
C VAL A 267 5.41 31.42 -12.51
N GLN A 268 4.86 30.57 -13.37
CA GLN A 268 3.87 29.56 -13.02
C GLN A 268 4.50 28.16 -13.07
N ALA A 269 3.99 27.23 -12.25
CA ALA A 269 4.42 25.84 -12.22
C ALA A 269 3.22 24.92 -12.46
N PRO A 270 3.32 23.94 -13.39
CA PRO A 270 2.25 22.98 -13.63
C PRO A 270 2.01 22.09 -12.40
N PRO A 271 0.86 21.40 -12.33
CA PRO A 271 0.54 20.56 -11.18
C PRO A 271 1.47 19.34 -11.06
N GLU A 272 1.96 19.08 -9.86
CA GLU A 272 2.78 17.92 -9.50
C GLU A 272 2.15 17.21 -8.30
N PHE A 273 1.95 15.89 -8.38
CA PHE A 273 1.35 15.13 -7.27
C PHE A 273 2.35 14.95 -6.14
N VAL A 274 1.97 15.41 -4.95
CA VAL A 274 2.66 15.08 -3.70
C VAL A 274 2.16 13.74 -3.17
N GLN A 275 0.86 13.50 -3.28
CA GLN A 275 0.23 12.22 -2.96
C GLN A 275 -0.73 11.82 -4.08
N TRP A 276 -0.57 10.61 -4.59
CA TRP A 276 -1.47 10.05 -5.60
C TRP A 276 -2.32 8.92 -5.00
N PRO A 277 -3.53 8.69 -5.56
CA PRO A 277 -4.38 7.64 -5.06
C PRO A 277 -3.76 6.26 -5.28
N GLN A 278 -3.90 5.39 -4.27
CA GLN A 278 -3.45 4.00 -4.32
C GLN A 278 -4.63 3.08 -4.57
N SER A 279 -4.41 1.99 -5.30
CA SER A 279 -5.44 0.97 -5.49
C SER A 279 -5.75 0.26 -4.15
N LEU A 280 -7.02 -0.01 -3.90
CA LEU A 280 -7.51 -0.59 -2.66
C LEU A 280 -8.37 -1.83 -2.94
N SER A 281 -8.35 -2.79 -2.02
CA SER A 281 -9.31 -3.90 -1.96
C SER A 281 -10.08 -3.84 -0.65
N ARG A 282 -11.41 -3.80 -0.72
CA ARG A 282 -12.29 -3.60 0.44
C ARG A 282 -13.56 -4.46 0.37
N PRO A 283 -14.09 -4.93 1.51
CA PRO A 283 -15.34 -5.70 1.52
C PRO A 283 -16.57 -4.83 1.28
N THR A 284 -17.62 -5.47 0.77
CA THR A 284 -18.97 -4.88 0.69
C THR A 284 -19.41 -4.36 2.06
N GLY A 285 -20.05 -3.19 2.10
CA GLY A 285 -20.41 -2.50 3.33
C GLY A 285 -19.26 -1.78 4.04
N GLY A 286 -18.01 -2.05 3.65
CA GLY A 286 -16.81 -1.39 4.17
C GLY A 286 -16.68 0.07 3.70
N SER A 287 -15.49 0.64 3.92
CA SER A 287 -15.16 2.01 3.48
C SER A 287 -13.81 2.07 2.78
N ALA A 288 -13.69 2.95 1.79
CA ALA A 288 -12.48 3.23 1.03
C ALA A 288 -12.20 4.73 1.07
N VAL A 289 -10.92 5.10 1.21
CA VAL A 289 -10.48 6.50 1.19
C VAL A 289 -9.32 6.61 0.23
N PHE A 290 -9.48 7.42 -0.81
CA PHE A 290 -8.42 7.79 -1.73
C PHE A 290 -7.95 9.21 -1.42
N SER A 291 -6.64 9.36 -1.29
CA SER A 291 -6.00 10.66 -1.10
C SER A 291 -5.30 11.09 -2.38
N CYS A 292 -5.49 12.35 -2.76
CA CYS A 292 -4.87 12.97 -3.90
C CYS A 292 -4.52 14.41 -3.54
N THR A 293 -3.23 14.75 -3.54
CA THR A 293 -2.76 16.12 -3.29
C THR A 293 -1.75 16.49 -4.35
N ALA A 294 -1.87 17.72 -4.86
CA ALA A 294 -0.96 18.25 -5.87
C ALA A 294 -0.52 19.65 -5.49
N THR A 295 0.73 19.96 -5.79
CA THR A 295 1.32 21.30 -5.69
C THR A 295 1.40 21.92 -7.08
N GLY A 296 1.43 23.25 -7.16
CA GLY A 296 1.54 23.98 -8.41
C GLY A 296 1.35 25.47 -8.16
N VAL A 297 1.74 26.29 -9.13
CA VAL A 297 1.54 27.74 -9.06
C VAL A 297 0.88 28.22 -10.36
N PRO A 298 -0.37 28.71 -10.33
CA PRO A 298 -1.27 28.81 -9.19
C PRO A 298 -1.65 27.46 -8.57
N GLU A 299 -2.23 27.48 -7.38
CA GLU A 299 -2.69 26.27 -6.68
C GLU A 299 -3.64 25.46 -7.60
N PRO A 300 -3.38 24.16 -7.80
CA PRO A 300 -4.16 23.34 -8.72
C PRO A 300 -5.51 22.97 -8.12
N HIS A 301 -6.52 22.88 -8.99
CA HIS A 301 -7.82 22.35 -8.60
C HIS A 301 -7.91 20.87 -8.97
N LEU A 302 -8.56 20.09 -8.09
CA LEU A 302 -8.64 18.64 -8.21
C LEU A 302 -10.03 18.20 -8.70
N ILE A 303 -10.03 17.31 -9.69
CA ILE A 303 -11.21 16.74 -10.34
C ILE A 303 -11.12 15.22 -10.24
N TRP A 304 -12.20 14.56 -9.83
CA TRP A 304 -12.27 13.10 -9.78
C TRP A 304 -13.15 12.53 -10.88
N LEU A 305 -12.70 11.46 -11.52
CA LEU A 305 -13.48 10.66 -12.45
C LEU A 305 -13.69 9.24 -11.90
N LYS A 306 -14.87 8.65 -12.11
CA LYS A 306 -15.17 7.23 -11.90
C LYS A 306 -15.42 6.59 -13.26
N ASN A 307 -14.60 5.60 -13.64
CA ASN A 307 -14.63 4.97 -14.96
C ASN A 307 -14.72 5.99 -16.10
N GLY A 308 -13.86 7.00 -16.06
CA GLY A 308 -13.78 8.08 -17.04
C GLY A 308 -14.97 9.03 -17.13
N LYS A 309 -15.92 8.99 -16.19
CA LYS A 309 -16.98 10.01 -16.08
C LYS A 309 -16.73 10.88 -14.87
N LEU A 310 -17.10 12.15 -14.94
CA LEU A 310 -17.01 13.06 -13.80
C LEU A 310 -17.72 12.45 -12.59
N LEU A 311 -17.01 12.34 -11.48
CA LEU A 311 -17.55 11.79 -10.25
C LEU A 311 -18.48 12.83 -9.62
N THR A 312 -19.76 12.46 -9.48
CA THR A 312 -20.74 13.26 -8.76
C THR A 312 -20.83 12.76 -7.32
N PRO A 313 -20.65 13.61 -6.30
CA PRO A 313 -20.86 13.23 -4.91
C PRO A 313 -22.27 12.69 -4.67
N SER A 314 -22.39 11.70 -3.79
CA SER A 314 -23.65 11.03 -3.44
C SER A 314 -23.70 10.76 -1.94
N GLY A 315 -24.78 10.15 -1.43
CA GLY A 315 -24.90 9.87 0.00
C GLY A 315 -23.76 9.01 0.57
N ASN A 316 -23.22 8.07 -0.22
CA ASN A 316 -22.16 7.15 0.17
C ASN A 316 -20.76 7.60 -0.32
N VAL A 317 -20.68 8.54 -1.28
CA VAL A 317 -19.44 9.06 -1.87
C VAL A 317 -19.27 10.54 -1.54
N LYS A 318 -18.22 10.90 -0.80
CA LYS A 318 -17.93 12.27 -0.36
C LYS A 318 -16.56 12.75 -0.84
N LEU A 319 -16.51 13.99 -1.29
CA LEU A 319 -15.28 14.73 -1.54
C LEU A 319 -15.07 15.73 -0.40
N THR A 320 -13.90 15.73 0.22
CA THR A 320 -13.55 16.65 1.31
C THR A 320 -12.20 17.32 1.05
N SER A 321 -11.92 18.38 1.82
CA SER A 321 -10.66 19.13 1.73
C SER A 321 -10.36 19.60 0.31
N GLY A 322 -11.26 20.36 -0.32
CA GLY A 322 -11.05 20.84 -1.69
C GLY A 322 -10.85 19.73 -2.73
N ASN A 323 -11.59 18.62 -2.58
CA ASN A 323 -11.49 17.39 -3.40
C ASN A 323 -10.17 16.60 -3.23
N MET A 324 -9.34 16.92 -2.23
CA MET A 324 -8.12 16.15 -1.95
C MET A 324 -8.40 14.74 -1.44
N THR A 325 -9.55 14.52 -0.81
CA THR A 325 -9.94 13.22 -0.28
C THR A 325 -11.26 12.77 -0.88
N LEU A 326 -11.26 11.58 -1.46
CA LEU A 326 -12.45 10.86 -1.91
C LEU A 326 -12.74 9.72 -0.94
N ALA A 327 -13.84 9.83 -0.20
CA ALA A 327 -14.29 8.82 0.75
C ALA A 327 -15.55 8.11 0.23
N ILE A 328 -15.52 6.78 0.21
CA ILE A 328 -16.64 5.91 -0.15
C ILE A 328 -16.97 5.09 1.08
N THR A 329 -18.20 5.19 1.56
CA THR A 329 -18.71 4.45 2.72
C THR A 329 -19.77 3.46 2.27
N ARG A 330 -20.01 2.37 3.02
CA ARG A 330 -21.02 1.36 2.65
C ARG A 330 -20.84 0.88 1.21
N ILE A 331 -19.62 0.46 0.86
CA ILE A 331 -19.23 0.05 -0.49
C ILE A 331 -20.23 -0.97 -1.05
N THR A 332 -20.71 -0.73 -2.27
CA THR A 332 -21.58 -1.67 -3.01
C THR A 332 -20.86 -2.19 -4.27
N PRO A 333 -21.33 -3.28 -4.92
CA PRO A 333 -20.77 -3.79 -6.17
C PRO A 333 -20.54 -2.73 -7.26
N GLU A 334 -21.38 -1.71 -7.32
CA GLU A 334 -21.31 -0.61 -8.29
C GLU A 334 -20.16 0.36 -8.02
N ASP A 335 -19.55 0.32 -6.83
CA ASP A 335 -18.37 1.11 -6.47
C ASP A 335 -17.05 0.49 -6.92
N GLU A 336 -17.05 -0.77 -7.38
CA GLU A 336 -15.89 -1.34 -8.07
C GLU A 336 -15.65 -0.59 -9.39
N ALA A 337 -14.57 0.18 -9.43
CA ALA A 337 -14.25 1.06 -10.52
C ALA A 337 -12.78 1.49 -10.49
N ILE A 338 -12.36 2.11 -11.59
CA ILE A 338 -11.15 2.90 -11.63
C ILE A 338 -11.50 4.36 -11.33
N TYR A 339 -10.87 4.90 -10.29
CA TYR A 339 -10.98 6.29 -9.85
C TYR A 339 -9.75 7.05 -10.31
N GLN A 340 -9.95 8.19 -10.98
CA GLN A 340 -8.89 9.01 -11.54
C GLN A 340 -8.95 10.41 -10.95
N CYS A 341 -7.83 10.88 -10.38
CA CYS A 341 -7.67 12.24 -9.90
C CYS A 341 -6.89 13.06 -10.94
N ILE A 342 -7.45 14.21 -11.33
CA ILE A 342 -6.86 15.15 -12.28
C ILE A 342 -6.60 16.45 -11.52
N ALA A 343 -5.37 16.95 -11.60
CA ALA A 343 -4.97 18.24 -11.06
C ALA A 343 -4.73 19.21 -12.22
N GLU A 344 -5.35 20.40 -12.19
CA GLU A 344 -5.20 21.39 -13.25
C GLU A 344 -5.04 22.83 -12.72
N ASN A 345 -4.20 23.60 -13.41
CA ASN A 345 -4.04 25.04 -13.23
C ASN A 345 -3.76 25.72 -14.58
N SER A 346 -3.50 27.03 -14.58
CA SER A 346 -3.20 27.77 -15.81
C SER A 346 -1.86 27.41 -16.46
N ALA A 347 -0.94 26.77 -15.73
CA ALA A 347 0.34 26.31 -16.26
C ALA A 347 0.27 24.91 -16.90
N GLY A 348 -0.69 24.07 -16.51
CA GLY A 348 -0.85 22.74 -17.08
C GLY A 348 -1.78 21.82 -16.30
N THR A 349 -1.73 20.54 -16.65
CA THR A 349 -2.55 19.48 -16.05
C THR A 349 -1.73 18.22 -15.77
N ASN A 350 -2.10 17.48 -14.74
CA ASN A 350 -1.50 16.19 -14.38
C ASN A 350 -2.59 15.23 -13.88
N GLN A 351 -2.38 13.92 -14.01
CA GLN A 351 -3.40 12.91 -13.65
C GLN A 351 -2.81 11.62 -13.07
N ALA A 352 -3.52 11.04 -12.10
CA ALA A 352 -3.17 9.77 -11.46
C ALA A 352 -4.45 8.94 -11.22
N SER A 353 -4.30 7.62 -11.09
CA SER A 353 -5.46 6.73 -10.96
C SER A 353 -5.24 5.56 -10.02
N ALA A 354 -6.33 5.08 -9.44
CA ALA A 354 -6.38 3.94 -8.54
C ALA A 354 -7.62 3.08 -8.81
N ARG A 355 -7.52 1.78 -8.57
CA ARG A 355 -8.65 0.86 -8.63
C ARG A 355 -9.23 0.63 -7.24
N LEU A 356 -10.55 0.66 -7.11
CA LEU A 356 -11.25 0.02 -5.99
C LEU A 356 -11.68 -1.38 -6.44
N ALA A 357 -11.15 -2.42 -5.82
CA ALA A 357 -11.61 -3.79 -5.98
C ALA A 357 -12.47 -4.17 -4.77
N ILE A 358 -13.56 -4.90 -5.01
CA ILE A 358 -14.37 -5.43 -3.91
C ILE A 358 -13.80 -6.79 -3.56
N SER A 359 -13.18 -6.88 -2.38
CA SER A 359 -12.86 -8.18 -1.82
C SER A 359 -14.18 -8.79 -1.36
N GLN A 360 -14.55 -9.96 -1.87
CA GLN A 360 -15.29 -10.86 -0.99
C GLN A 360 -14.39 -11.04 0.23
N GLY A 361 -14.92 -10.91 1.45
CA GLY A 361 -14.10 -11.02 2.67
C GLY A 361 -13.25 -12.30 2.63
N PRO A 362 -12.21 -12.45 3.47
CA PRO A 362 -11.44 -13.69 3.51
C PRO A 362 -12.41 -14.84 3.77
N GLU A 363 -12.68 -15.64 2.74
CA GLU A 363 -13.61 -16.75 2.82
C GLU A 363 -12.92 -17.81 3.67
N LEU A 364 -13.53 -18.13 4.82
CA LEU A 364 -13.12 -19.30 5.59
C LEU A 364 -13.28 -20.52 4.67
N PRO A 365 -12.45 -21.57 4.79
CA PRO A 365 -12.60 -22.76 3.97
C PRO A 365 -14.03 -23.30 4.03
N GLU A 366 -14.54 -23.83 2.93
CA GLU A 366 -15.82 -24.54 2.95
C GLU A 366 -15.74 -25.77 3.90
N ALA A 367 -16.89 -26.17 4.43
CA ALA A 367 -16.97 -27.34 5.30
C ALA A 367 -16.56 -28.61 4.51
N PRO A 368 -15.66 -29.45 5.04
CA PRO A 368 -15.27 -30.70 4.38
C PRO A 368 -16.46 -31.63 4.09
N THR A 369 -16.45 -32.27 2.92
CA THR A 369 -17.50 -33.18 2.46
C THR A 369 -17.03 -34.64 2.44
N GLY A 370 -17.98 -35.57 2.32
CA GLY A 370 -17.67 -36.99 2.14
C GLY A 370 -17.10 -37.68 3.37
N LEU A 371 -17.26 -37.11 4.58
CA LEU A 371 -16.79 -37.74 5.81
C LEU A 371 -17.51 -39.08 6.02
N GLN A 372 -16.73 -40.16 6.08
CA GLN A 372 -17.20 -41.52 6.32
C GLN A 372 -16.38 -42.18 7.43
N ALA A 373 -16.98 -43.16 8.10
CA ALA A 373 -16.34 -43.95 9.13
C ALA A 373 -16.57 -45.45 8.90
N THR A 374 -15.51 -46.23 9.07
CA THR A 374 -15.57 -47.70 9.08
C THR A 374 -14.99 -48.23 10.38
N THR A 375 -15.65 -49.23 10.96
CA THR A 375 -15.20 -49.84 12.20
C THR A 375 -14.08 -50.84 11.91
N LEU A 376 -12.91 -50.62 12.53
CA LEU A 376 -11.75 -51.52 12.37
C LEU A 376 -11.71 -52.59 13.45
N SER A 377 -11.96 -52.23 14.70
CA SER A 377 -11.85 -53.14 15.83
C SER A 377 -12.79 -52.76 16.99
N SER A 378 -12.64 -53.43 18.13
CA SER A 378 -13.30 -53.05 19.38
C SER A 378 -12.75 -51.78 20.02
N SER A 379 -11.67 -51.21 19.48
CA SER A 379 -11.03 -50.00 20.04
C SER A 379 -10.56 -49.01 18.98
N SER A 380 -10.93 -49.20 17.72
CA SER A 380 -10.51 -48.31 16.64
C SER A 380 -11.54 -48.13 15.54
N LEU A 381 -11.53 -46.92 14.98
CA LEU A 381 -12.35 -46.47 13.85
C LEU A 381 -11.43 -45.86 12.80
N HIS A 382 -11.73 -46.12 11.53
CA HIS A 382 -11.06 -45.52 10.38
C HIS A 382 -11.97 -44.48 9.73
N LEU A 383 -11.43 -43.30 9.45
CA LEU A 383 -12.14 -42.20 8.83
C LEU A 383 -11.56 -41.86 7.46
N THR A 384 -12.42 -41.43 6.55
CA THR A 384 -12.05 -40.89 5.23
C THR A 384 -12.91 -39.68 4.88
N TRP A 385 -12.37 -38.74 4.10
CA TRP A 385 -13.12 -37.58 3.60
C TRP A 385 -12.62 -37.17 2.21
N ASP A 386 -13.40 -36.33 1.50
CA ASP A 386 -13.08 -35.94 0.14
C ASP A 386 -11.90 -34.95 0.07
N GLN A 387 -11.07 -35.11 -0.94
CA GLN A 387 -10.06 -34.11 -1.29
C GLN A 387 -10.73 -32.89 -1.95
N PRO A 388 -10.51 -31.66 -1.46
CA PRO A 388 -11.10 -30.46 -2.05
C PRO A 388 -10.45 -30.11 -3.40
N ALA A 389 -11.16 -29.32 -4.21
CA ALA A 389 -10.66 -28.85 -5.51
C ALA A 389 -9.32 -28.09 -5.38
N GLN A 390 -8.45 -28.18 -6.39
CA GLN A 390 -7.06 -27.69 -6.34
C GLN A 390 -6.92 -26.21 -5.92
N HIS A 391 -7.83 -25.33 -6.36
CA HIS A 391 -7.77 -23.90 -5.99
C HIS A 391 -8.01 -23.68 -4.48
N ILE A 392 -8.82 -24.55 -3.86
CA ILE A 392 -9.20 -24.47 -2.44
C ILE A 392 -8.12 -25.15 -1.58
N SER A 393 -7.58 -26.28 -2.01
CA SER A 393 -6.59 -27.04 -1.22
C SER A 393 -5.27 -26.27 -0.98
N GLN A 394 -4.94 -25.30 -1.85
CA GLN A 394 -3.77 -24.44 -1.66
C GLN A 394 -3.87 -23.49 -0.46
N GLN A 395 -5.10 -23.16 -0.04
CA GLN A 395 -5.36 -22.23 1.06
C GLN A 395 -5.51 -22.94 2.41
N ILE A 396 -5.76 -24.25 2.41
CA ILE A 396 -5.91 -25.07 3.62
C ILE A 396 -4.53 -25.40 4.19
N ILE A 397 -4.37 -25.18 5.50
CA ILE A 397 -3.16 -25.52 6.26
C ILE A 397 -3.30 -26.84 7.03
N GLY A 398 -4.52 -27.33 7.24
CA GLY A 398 -4.78 -28.61 7.89
C GLY A 398 -6.27 -28.83 8.21
N TYR A 399 -6.55 -29.97 8.82
CA TYR A 399 -7.88 -30.39 9.25
C TYR A 399 -7.88 -30.70 10.75
N VAL A 400 -9.03 -30.54 11.42
CA VAL A 400 -9.22 -30.97 12.81
C VAL A 400 -10.44 -31.87 12.88
N LEU A 401 -10.22 -33.09 13.34
CA LEU A 401 -11.24 -34.10 13.60
C LEU A 401 -11.72 -33.96 15.04
N HIS A 402 -13.02 -33.99 15.21
CA HIS A 402 -13.69 -33.92 16.50
C HIS A 402 -14.44 -35.22 16.73
N ILE A 403 -14.16 -35.91 17.84
CA ILE A 403 -14.81 -37.17 18.21
C ILE A 403 -15.30 -37.09 19.66
N ARG A 404 -16.53 -37.57 19.89
CA ARG A 404 -17.09 -37.68 21.25
C ARG A 404 -18.01 -38.88 21.34
N ARG A 405 -18.25 -39.39 22.55
CA ARG A 405 -19.24 -40.46 22.74
C ARG A 405 -20.64 -39.90 22.53
N LEU A 406 -21.51 -40.70 21.93
CA LEU A 406 -22.87 -40.28 21.65
C LEU A 406 -23.63 -40.08 22.97
N GLY A 407 -24.07 -38.84 23.22
CA GLY A 407 -24.82 -38.46 24.43
C GLY A 407 -23.99 -37.80 25.53
N GLU A 408 -22.66 -37.71 25.38
CA GLU A 408 -21.80 -36.95 26.30
C GLU A 408 -21.81 -35.44 25.99
N PRO A 409 -21.53 -34.58 27.00
CA PRO A 409 -21.44 -33.13 26.81
C PRO A 409 -20.27 -32.76 25.90
N ASP A 410 -20.36 -31.60 25.25
CA ASP A 410 -19.33 -31.12 24.30
C ASP A 410 -17.95 -30.93 24.94
N SER A 411 -17.88 -30.77 26.27
CA SER A 411 -16.62 -30.70 27.02
C SER A 411 -15.82 -32.02 27.03
N ALA A 412 -16.44 -33.15 26.69
CA ALA A 412 -15.81 -34.47 26.59
C ALA A 412 -15.26 -34.76 25.18
N GLU A 413 -15.33 -33.79 24.27
CA GLU A 413 -14.85 -33.92 22.90
C GLU A 413 -13.32 -33.98 22.83
N LEU A 414 -12.82 -34.93 22.05
CA LEU A 414 -11.41 -35.05 21.70
C LEU A 414 -11.17 -34.45 20.31
N GLN A 415 -10.02 -33.78 20.15
CA GLN A 415 -9.63 -33.10 18.92
C GLN A 415 -8.28 -33.63 18.44
N GLU A 416 -8.20 -34.00 17.17
CA GLU A 416 -6.96 -34.43 16.53
C GLU A 416 -6.72 -33.64 15.24
N ALA A 417 -5.55 -33.02 15.14
CA ALA A 417 -5.15 -32.22 13.99
C ALA A 417 -4.40 -33.08 12.96
N VAL A 418 -4.72 -32.88 11.69
CA VAL A 418 -4.18 -33.65 10.56
C VAL A 418 -3.67 -32.69 9.49
N ASP A 419 -2.56 -33.04 8.84
CA ASP A 419 -1.98 -32.24 7.76
C ASP A 419 -2.92 -32.13 6.54
N LYS A 420 -2.79 -31.03 5.78
CA LYS A 420 -3.59 -30.74 4.59
C LYS A 420 -3.53 -31.80 3.48
N THR A 421 -2.50 -32.65 3.44
CA THR A 421 -2.35 -33.70 2.41
C THR A 421 -2.98 -35.04 2.79
N ILE A 422 -3.52 -35.16 4.00
CA ILE A 422 -4.07 -36.40 4.52
C ILE A 422 -5.60 -36.32 4.42
N PHE A 423 -6.20 -37.39 3.90
CA PHE A 423 -7.66 -37.52 3.70
C PHE A 423 -8.23 -38.75 4.41
N THR A 424 -7.49 -39.27 5.39
CA THR A 424 -7.83 -40.46 6.16
C THR A 424 -7.21 -40.40 7.55
N HIS A 425 -7.86 -40.99 8.55
CA HIS A 425 -7.36 -40.99 9.93
C HIS A 425 -7.89 -42.16 10.75
N ASP A 426 -7.05 -42.73 11.61
CA ASP A 426 -7.43 -43.81 12.53
C ASP A 426 -7.50 -43.32 13.97
N PHE A 427 -8.71 -43.31 14.54
CA PHE A 427 -8.88 -43.15 15.98
C PHE A 427 -8.64 -44.48 16.68
N ASN A 428 -7.72 -44.49 17.65
CA ASN A 428 -7.34 -45.65 18.43
C ASN A 428 -7.69 -45.45 19.92
N ASN A 429 -7.65 -46.52 20.71
CA ASN A 429 -7.94 -46.52 22.15
C ASN A 429 -9.38 -46.08 22.49
N LEU A 430 -10.33 -46.39 21.60
CA LEU A 430 -11.76 -46.17 21.84
C LEU A 430 -12.33 -47.28 22.74
N GLU A 431 -13.44 -46.97 23.41
CA GLU A 431 -14.15 -47.96 24.21
C GLU A 431 -14.89 -48.96 23.33
N ALA A 432 -14.93 -50.22 23.75
CA ALA A 432 -15.61 -51.29 23.04
C ALA A 432 -17.14 -51.14 23.10
N ALA A 433 -17.82 -51.60 22.05
CA ALA A 433 -19.27 -51.53 21.89
C ALA A 433 -19.85 -50.11 22.11
N THR A 434 -19.10 -49.07 21.77
CA THR A 434 -19.45 -47.67 22.07
C THR A 434 -19.66 -46.90 20.77
N THR A 435 -20.76 -46.14 20.73
CA THR A 435 -21.10 -45.28 19.60
C THR A 435 -20.54 -43.88 19.81
N TYR A 436 -19.83 -43.38 18.81
CA TYR A 436 -19.23 -42.07 18.76
C TYR A 436 -19.93 -41.17 17.74
N SER A 437 -19.97 -39.86 18.00
CA SER A 437 -20.31 -38.83 17.02
C SER A 437 -19.05 -38.08 16.59
N ILE A 438 -18.94 -37.86 15.28
CA ILE A 438 -17.70 -37.39 14.65
C ILE A 438 -18.01 -36.31 13.62
N TYR A 439 -17.23 -35.23 13.60
CA TYR A 439 -17.26 -34.22 12.54
C TYR A 439 -15.85 -33.66 12.27
N LEU A 440 -15.71 -32.94 11.15
CA LEU A 440 -14.44 -32.43 10.65
C LEU A 440 -14.53 -30.93 10.34
N LYS A 441 -13.44 -30.20 10.57
CA LYS A 441 -13.24 -28.80 10.16
C LYS A 441 -11.93 -28.64 9.39
N ALA A 442 -11.92 -27.79 8.37
CA ALA A 442 -10.72 -27.36 7.65
C ALA A 442 -10.23 -26.02 8.19
N TYR A 443 -8.93 -25.77 8.16
CA TYR A 443 -8.33 -24.52 8.63
C TYR A 443 -7.46 -23.87 7.56
N SER A 444 -7.50 -22.55 7.49
CA SER A 444 -6.54 -21.71 6.75
C SER A 444 -5.80 -20.79 7.71
N ALA A 445 -4.87 -19.96 7.20
CA ALA A 445 -4.22 -18.93 7.99
C ALA A 445 -5.20 -17.87 8.55
N GLN A 446 -6.44 -17.84 8.06
CA GLN A 446 -7.48 -16.87 8.44
C GLN A 446 -8.49 -17.45 9.46
N GLY A 447 -8.56 -18.76 9.64
CA GLY A 447 -9.48 -19.39 10.60
C GLY A 447 -10.02 -20.76 10.16
N GLY A 448 -10.96 -21.30 10.93
CA GLY A 448 -11.59 -22.60 10.68
C GLY A 448 -12.91 -22.52 9.90
N SER A 449 -13.21 -23.54 9.12
CA SER A 449 -14.47 -23.74 8.40
C SER A 449 -15.65 -23.92 9.37
N GLN A 450 -16.87 -23.93 8.82
CA GLN A 450 -18.01 -24.57 9.48
C GLN A 450 -17.75 -26.08 9.66
N GLN A 451 -18.44 -26.72 10.61
CA GLN A 451 -18.34 -28.16 10.80
C GLN A 451 -18.97 -28.93 9.63
N SER A 452 -18.37 -30.05 9.26
CA SER A 452 -18.98 -31.02 8.33
C SER A 452 -20.28 -31.58 8.91
N SER A 453 -21.03 -32.33 8.09
CA SER A 453 -22.12 -33.18 8.62
C SER A 453 -21.55 -34.13 9.68
N THR A 454 -22.20 -34.17 10.85
CA THR A 454 -21.83 -35.10 11.92
C THR A 454 -22.28 -36.51 11.55
N ILE A 455 -21.36 -37.47 11.64
CA ILE A 455 -21.63 -38.90 11.44
C ILE A 455 -21.56 -39.65 12.76
N THR A 456 -22.09 -40.88 12.79
CA THR A 456 -21.97 -41.78 13.94
C THR A 456 -21.32 -43.10 13.53
N ALA A 457 -20.49 -43.64 14.42
CA ALA A 457 -19.81 -44.92 14.21
C ALA A 457 -19.69 -45.68 15.53
N THR A 458 -19.84 -47.00 15.48
CA THR A 458 -19.83 -47.85 16.67
C THR A 458 -18.65 -48.82 16.61
N THR A 459 -17.84 -48.87 17.66
CA THR A 459 -16.76 -49.85 17.79
C THR A 459 -17.30 -51.28 17.96
N LEU A 460 -16.52 -52.30 17.56
CA LEU A 460 -16.95 -53.69 17.76
C LEU A 460 -17.04 -54.06 19.25
N GLY A 461 -17.72 -55.17 19.54
CA GLY A 461 -17.71 -55.75 20.88
C GLY A 461 -16.31 -56.19 21.31
N GLY A 462 -15.95 -55.92 22.56
CA GLY A 462 -14.69 -56.37 23.15
C GLY A 462 -14.78 -57.80 23.69
N VAL A 463 -13.62 -58.34 24.10
CA VAL A 463 -13.59 -59.48 25.04
C VAL A 463 -14.14 -59.01 26.40
N PRO A 464 -14.68 -59.91 27.23
CA PRO A 464 -15.23 -59.52 28.52
C PRO A 464 -14.16 -58.91 29.45
N SER A 465 -14.59 -58.18 30.47
CA SER A 465 -13.67 -57.74 31.53
C SER A 465 -13.13 -58.95 32.32
N PRO A 466 -11.88 -58.90 32.84
CA PRO A 466 -11.32 -59.96 33.69
C PRO A 466 -12.21 -60.28 34.90
N PRO A 467 -12.51 -61.56 35.19
CA PRO A 467 -13.38 -61.92 36.30
C PRO A 467 -12.66 -61.79 37.65
N SER A 468 -13.36 -61.25 38.64
CA SER A 468 -12.91 -61.28 40.04
C SER A 468 -13.25 -62.63 40.65
N PHE A 469 -12.29 -63.32 41.28
CA PHE A 469 -12.56 -64.56 42.00
C PHE A 469 -11.88 -64.63 43.37
N PHE A 470 -12.44 -65.48 44.22
CA PHE A 470 -12.04 -65.78 45.59
C PHE A 470 -11.88 -67.29 45.78
N THR A 471 -11.09 -67.67 46.77
CA THR A 471 -10.75 -69.08 47.05
C THR A 471 -10.92 -69.36 48.53
N LYS A 472 -11.56 -70.48 48.85
CA LYS A 472 -11.72 -71.00 50.21
C LYS A 472 -11.15 -72.41 50.25
N VAL A 473 -10.08 -72.63 51.01
CA VAL A 473 -9.54 -73.97 51.26
C VAL A 473 -10.56 -74.75 52.07
N LEU A 474 -11.01 -75.90 51.57
CA LEU A 474 -11.98 -76.75 52.27
C LEU A 474 -11.29 -77.78 53.15
N ASN A 475 -10.21 -78.38 52.64
CA ASN A 475 -9.35 -79.35 53.33
C ASN A 475 -7.99 -79.43 52.61
N GLN A 476 -7.11 -80.36 53.02
CA GLN A 476 -5.76 -80.52 52.45
C GLN A 476 -5.72 -81.02 50.99
N THR A 477 -6.86 -81.39 50.39
CA THR A 477 -6.96 -81.90 49.01
C THR A 477 -8.03 -81.19 48.18
N ALA A 478 -8.64 -80.11 48.68
CA ALA A 478 -9.72 -79.42 47.99
C ALA A 478 -9.81 -77.91 48.27
N VAL A 479 -10.05 -77.13 47.21
CA VAL A 479 -10.29 -75.68 47.25
C VAL A 479 -11.56 -75.35 46.51
N GLN A 480 -12.42 -74.57 47.17
CA GLN A 480 -13.57 -73.95 46.53
C GLN A 480 -13.19 -72.59 45.93
N VAL A 481 -13.53 -72.40 44.66
CA VAL A 481 -13.37 -71.15 43.93
C VAL A 481 -14.77 -70.56 43.69
N TYR A 482 -14.94 -69.26 43.90
CA TYR A 482 -16.17 -68.54 43.55
C TYR A 482 -15.84 -67.17 42.96
N TRP A 483 -16.62 -66.71 41.99
CA TRP A 483 -16.33 -65.52 41.19
C TRP A 483 -17.56 -64.68 40.91
N ASP A 484 -17.34 -63.38 40.72
CA ASP A 484 -18.39 -62.43 40.38
C ASP A 484 -18.53 -62.31 38.86
N LEU A 485 -19.75 -61.99 38.40
CA LEU A 485 -19.98 -61.67 36.99
C LEU A 485 -19.34 -60.30 36.64
N PRO A 486 -18.48 -60.20 35.62
CA PRO A 486 -17.84 -58.93 35.25
C PRO A 486 -18.87 -57.84 34.84
N GLY A 487 -18.66 -56.60 35.30
CA GLY A 487 -19.68 -55.52 35.22
C GLY A 487 -19.76 -54.65 33.95
N LYS A 488 -18.85 -54.73 32.96
CA LYS A 488 -18.84 -53.90 31.71
C LYS A 488 -18.05 -54.57 30.54
N PRO A 489 -18.20 -54.09 29.28
CA PRO A 489 -19.07 -54.64 28.23
C PRO A 489 -18.57 -55.96 27.62
N GLY A 490 -19.53 -56.80 27.23
CA GLY A 490 -19.34 -58.11 26.59
C GLY A 490 -20.24 -59.15 27.26
N LYS A 491 -21.20 -59.72 26.52
CA LYS A 491 -22.02 -60.84 27.05
C LYS A 491 -21.06 -61.99 27.36
N VAL A 492 -20.84 -62.26 28.65
CA VAL A 492 -20.04 -63.42 29.07
C VAL A 492 -20.80 -64.67 28.65
N GLU A 493 -20.15 -65.53 27.87
CA GLU A 493 -20.70 -66.83 27.47
C GLU A 493 -20.27 -67.92 28.44
N GLY A 494 -19.10 -67.77 29.07
CA GLY A 494 -18.62 -68.65 30.12
C GLY A 494 -17.28 -68.24 30.72
N PHE A 495 -16.75 -69.13 31.56
CA PHE A 495 -15.48 -68.98 32.26
C PHE A 495 -14.57 -70.17 32.01
N ARG A 496 -13.25 -69.95 31.94
CA ARG A 496 -12.23 -71.00 31.95
C ARG A 496 -11.42 -70.90 33.23
N LEU A 497 -11.50 -71.96 34.04
CA LEU A 497 -10.72 -72.11 35.27
C LEU A 497 -9.54 -73.03 34.98
N LYS A 498 -8.33 -72.57 35.24
CA LYS A 498 -7.11 -73.38 35.20
C LYS A 498 -6.49 -73.42 36.57
N TYR A 499 -5.85 -74.53 36.90
CA TYR A 499 -5.04 -74.64 38.11
C TYR A 499 -3.77 -75.42 37.81
N ARG A 500 -2.68 -75.07 38.47
CA ARG A 500 -1.38 -75.74 38.32
C ARG A 500 -0.64 -75.76 39.64
N GLY A 501 -0.06 -76.91 39.99
CA GLY A 501 0.84 -77.07 41.13
C GLY A 501 2.14 -76.31 40.90
N ILE A 502 2.57 -75.50 41.88
CA ILE A 502 3.82 -74.75 41.82
C ILE A 502 5.02 -75.68 42.02
N SER A 503 4.92 -76.62 42.96
CA SER A 503 5.95 -77.60 43.29
C SER A 503 6.02 -78.75 42.29
N ASN A 504 4.88 -79.15 41.71
CA ASN A 504 4.78 -80.18 40.70
C ASN A 504 3.98 -79.65 39.49
N PRO A 505 4.65 -79.17 38.43
CA PRO A 505 4.00 -78.59 37.26
C PRO A 505 3.14 -79.58 36.46
N ASP A 506 3.36 -80.90 36.61
CA ASP A 506 2.56 -81.93 35.96
C ASP A 506 1.13 -82.00 36.52
N LEU A 507 0.92 -81.48 37.74
CA LEU A 507 -0.41 -81.33 38.34
C LEU A 507 -1.09 -80.06 37.84
N GLN A 508 -1.72 -80.16 36.68
CA GLN A 508 -2.52 -79.08 36.09
C GLN A 508 -3.87 -79.58 35.62
N GLY A 509 -4.87 -78.71 35.66
CA GLY A 509 -6.21 -78.97 35.13
C GLY A 509 -6.84 -77.72 34.55
N GLN A 510 -7.79 -77.93 33.63
CA GLN A 510 -8.58 -76.87 33.03
C GLN A 510 -10.04 -77.31 32.92
N GLU A 511 -10.94 -76.44 33.35
CA GLU A 511 -12.39 -76.66 33.31
C GLU A 511 -13.08 -75.43 32.71
N ILE A 512 -14.20 -75.65 32.01
CA ILE A 512 -14.97 -74.61 31.33
C ILE A 512 -16.39 -74.59 31.90
N PHE A 513 -16.84 -73.42 32.34
CA PHE A 513 -18.14 -73.22 32.95
C PHE A 513 -19.02 -72.29 32.11
N PRO A 514 -20.33 -72.55 31.97
CA PRO A 514 -21.25 -71.61 31.34
C PRO A 514 -21.46 -70.36 32.23
N ALA A 515 -21.87 -69.25 31.63
CA ALA A 515 -21.94 -67.94 32.29
C ALA A 515 -22.80 -67.85 33.58
N HIS A 516 -23.72 -68.79 33.80
CA HIS A 516 -24.58 -68.81 34.99
C HIS A 516 -23.93 -69.46 36.21
N ILE A 517 -22.79 -70.14 36.03
CA ILE A 517 -22.03 -70.76 37.13
C ILE A 517 -21.05 -69.74 37.70
N ASN A 518 -21.04 -69.60 39.02
CA ASN A 518 -20.22 -68.64 39.76
C ASN A 518 -19.38 -69.30 40.87
N THR A 519 -19.38 -70.63 40.98
CA THR A 519 -18.56 -71.35 41.95
C THR A 519 -18.23 -72.76 41.46
N HIS A 520 -17.07 -73.27 41.86
CA HIS A 520 -16.61 -74.63 41.59
C HIS A 520 -15.68 -75.12 42.71
N THR A 521 -15.67 -76.43 42.98
CA THR A 521 -14.73 -77.03 43.92
C THR A 521 -13.73 -77.89 43.17
N ILE A 522 -12.45 -77.52 43.27
CA ILE A 522 -11.33 -78.32 42.76
C ILE A 522 -10.97 -79.33 43.85
N SER A 523 -11.10 -80.62 43.57
CA SER A 523 -10.80 -81.73 44.49
C SER A 523 -9.65 -82.59 43.98
N HIS A 524 -9.21 -83.58 44.79
CA HIS A 524 -8.11 -84.50 44.47
C HIS A 524 -6.75 -83.81 44.28
N LEU A 525 -6.53 -82.72 45.01
CA LEU A 525 -5.27 -81.99 45.02
C LEU A 525 -4.23 -82.69 45.91
N GLU A 526 -2.95 -82.46 45.63
CA GLU A 526 -1.84 -83.03 46.40
C GLU A 526 -1.74 -82.36 47.79
N LEU A 527 -1.47 -83.18 48.81
CA LEU A 527 -1.38 -82.74 50.20
C LEU A 527 -0.29 -81.68 50.38
N ALA A 528 -0.61 -80.61 51.12
CA ALA A 528 0.32 -79.54 51.47
C ALA A 528 1.01 -78.81 50.28
N ALA A 529 0.47 -78.93 49.06
CA ALA A 529 0.98 -78.25 47.88
C ALA A 529 0.42 -76.82 47.73
N VAL A 530 1.10 -76.01 46.90
CA VAL A 530 0.65 -74.67 46.51
C VAL A 530 0.21 -74.70 45.06
N TYR A 531 -0.99 -74.18 44.78
CA TYR A 531 -1.57 -74.10 43.45
C TYR A 531 -1.72 -72.65 42.98
N GLU A 532 -1.35 -72.39 41.74
CA GLU A 532 -1.75 -71.19 41.00
C GLU A 532 -3.09 -71.47 40.32
N ILE A 533 -4.13 -70.76 40.73
CA ILE A 533 -5.46 -70.81 40.12
C ILE A 533 -5.59 -69.59 39.21
N GLN A 534 -6.07 -69.82 37.99
CA GLN A 534 -6.26 -68.81 36.95
C GLN A 534 -7.71 -68.86 36.45
N LEU A 535 -8.39 -67.72 36.40
CA LEU A 535 -9.75 -67.60 35.88
C LEU A 535 -9.80 -66.58 34.74
N VAL A 536 -10.48 -66.95 33.65
CA VAL A 536 -10.71 -66.12 32.45
C VAL A 536 -12.20 -66.15 32.13
N ALA A 537 -12.76 -65.02 31.68
CA ALA A 537 -14.11 -64.95 31.11
C ALA A 537 -14.00 -64.91 29.58
N PHE A 538 -14.93 -65.54 28.86
CA PHE A 538 -14.89 -65.56 27.39
C PHE A 538 -16.25 -65.24 26.76
N ASN A 539 -16.20 -64.76 25.51
CA ASN A 539 -17.35 -64.60 24.62
C ASN A 539 -16.95 -64.93 23.17
N GLY A 540 -17.87 -64.74 22.21
CA GLY A 540 -17.59 -64.92 20.78
C GLY A 540 -16.45 -64.05 20.20
N ASN A 541 -15.95 -63.05 20.93
CA ASN A 541 -14.82 -62.21 20.52
C ASN A 541 -13.47 -62.66 21.12
N GLY A 542 -13.46 -63.62 22.05
CA GLY A 542 -12.26 -64.19 22.65
C GLY A 542 -12.22 -64.15 24.18
N ASP A 543 -11.00 -64.27 24.71
CA ASP A 543 -10.71 -64.45 26.14
C ASP A 543 -10.35 -63.12 26.80
N SER A 544 -10.88 -62.88 28.00
CA SER A 544 -10.46 -61.77 28.84
C SER A 544 -9.03 -61.97 29.37
N ALA A 545 -8.43 -60.90 29.91
CA ALA A 545 -7.19 -61.07 30.66
C ALA A 545 -7.43 -61.97 31.89
N SER A 546 -6.44 -62.79 32.24
CA SER A 546 -6.60 -63.78 33.29
C SER A 546 -6.38 -63.21 34.69
N THR A 547 -7.28 -63.49 35.60
CA THR A 547 -7.08 -63.26 37.04
C THR A 547 -6.37 -64.47 37.62
N ARG A 548 -5.39 -64.27 38.50
CA ARG A 548 -4.61 -65.36 39.12
C ARG A 548 -4.56 -65.22 40.64
N ARG A 549 -4.54 -66.34 41.36
CA ARG A 549 -4.30 -66.41 42.80
C ARG A 549 -3.50 -67.65 43.18
N LEU A 550 -2.62 -67.51 44.15
CA LEU A 550 -1.93 -68.62 44.79
C LEU A 550 -2.73 -69.11 46.00
N VAL A 551 -2.88 -70.42 46.14
CA VAL A 551 -3.59 -71.06 47.25
C VAL A 551 -2.72 -72.17 47.83
N SER A 552 -2.55 -72.20 49.15
CA SER A 552 -1.80 -73.22 49.88
C SER A 552 -2.75 -74.17 50.63
N LEU A 553 -2.47 -75.47 50.60
CA LEU A 553 -3.31 -76.54 51.16
C LEU A 553 -2.84 -77.11 52.51
N SER A 554 -1.97 -76.41 53.25
CA SER A 554 -1.46 -76.89 54.56
C SER A 554 -2.53 -76.86 55.66
N GLU A 555 -2.50 -77.84 56.59
CA GLU A 555 -3.45 -77.97 57.72
C GLU A 555 -3.43 -76.75 58.65
N GLY A 556 -4.63 -76.29 59.03
CA GLY A 556 -4.84 -74.98 59.64
C GLY A 556 -4.62 -74.90 61.15
N GLY A 557 -4.12 -73.74 61.57
CA GLY A 557 -4.41 -73.15 62.87
C GLY A 557 -5.00 -71.76 62.63
N ALA A 558 -6.25 -71.55 63.01
CA ALA A 558 -6.86 -70.23 63.02
C ALA A 558 -6.12 -69.34 64.02
N SER A 559 -5.57 -68.22 63.54
CA SER A 559 -5.48 -67.00 64.35
C SER A 559 -6.03 -65.85 63.53
N ALA A 560 -7.05 -65.23 64.10
CA ALA A 560 -7.59 -63.97 63.69
C ALA A 560 -6.48 -62.90 63.68
N ALA A 561 -6.38 -62.15 62.60
CA ALA A 561 -6.22 -60.71 62.71
C ALA A 561 -7.58 -60.09 62.35
N ALA A 562 -8.56 -60.28 63.25
CA ALA A 562 -9.68 -59.36 63.31
C ALA A 562 -9.14 -58.00 63.75
N GLY A 563 -9.69 -56.96 63.13
CA GLY A 563 -9.11 -55.65 63.06
C GLY A 563 -8.80 -55.01 64.41
N GLN A 564 -7.78 -54.17 64.39
CA GLN A 564 -7.74 -53.02 65.27
C GLN A 564 -8.60 -51.94 64.62
N SER A 565 -9.83 -51.83 65.13
CA SER A 565 -10.65 -50.65 64.98
C SER A 565 -10.00 -49.49 65.74
N CYS A 566 -9.90 -48.34 65.09
CA CYS A 566 -10.05 -47.07 65.79
C CYS A 566 -11.40 -46.52 65.35
N ASN A 567 -12.40 -46.67 66.22
CA ASN A 567 -13.59 -45.85 66.17
C ASN A 567 -13.39 -44.69 67.15
N CYS A 568 -13.53 -43.46 66.67
CA CYS A 568 -14.02 -42.32 67.44
C CYS A 568 -14.96 -41.58 66.49
N ASP A 569 -16.24 -41.61 66.86
CA ASP A 569 -17.37 -41.07 66.15
C ASP A 569 -17.27 -39.53 65.95
N GLN A 570 -17.71 -39.12 64.76
CA GLN A 570 -18.51 -37.93 64.43
C GLN A 570 -18.17 -36.57 65.07
N ALA A 571 -17.72 -35.63 64.23
CA ALA A 571 -18.58 -34.53 63.74
C ALA A 571 -17.90 -33.73 62.60
N ASP A 572 -18.66 -33.57 61.51
CA ASP A 572 -18.65 -32.68 60.35
C ASP A 572 -17.59 -31.57 60.16
N GLY A 573 -17.24 -31.35 58.88
CA GLY A 573 -17.02 -29.98 58.34
C GLY A 573 -15.86 -29.76 57.36
N SER A 574 -16.14 -29.92 56.06
CA SER A 574 -15.61 -29.18 54.89
C SER A 574 -14.09 -29.06 54.59
N ALA A 575 -13.76 -29.59 53.40
CA ALA A 575 -13.10 -28.93 52.25
C ALA A 575 -11.62 -28.44 52.30
N SER A 576 -10.83 -29.05 51.40
CA SER A 576 -9.82 -28.46 50.48
C SER A 576 -8.35 -28.27 50.91
N THR A 577 -7.45 -28.65 49.98
CA THR A 577 -5.97 -28.36 49.82
C THR A 577 -5.01 -29.14 50.74
N LEU A 578 -3.80 -29.65 50.40
CA LEU A 578 -2.75 -29.52 49.35
C LEU A 578 -2.05 -30.92 49.20
N LEU A 579 -1.56 -31.42 48.05
CA LEU A 579 -0.35 -31.11 47.24
C LEU A 579 1.02 -31.61 47.80
N VAL A 580 1.86 -32.09 46.87
CA VAL A 580 3.32 -32.47 46.92
C VAL A 580 3.62 -33.97 47.20
N GLY A 581 4.39 -34.72 46.40
CA GLY A 581 5.08 -34.39 45.15
C GLY A 581 5.91 -35.57 44.61
N VAL A 582 6.06 -35.63 43.28
CA VAL A 582 7.18 -36.25 42.56
C VAL A 582 7.35 -35.50 41.23
N HIS A 583 8.22 -34.49 41.17
CA HIS A 583 8.76 -33.96 39.90
C HIS A 583 10.07 -33.20 40.16
N SER A 584 11.18 -33.93 40.21
CA SER A 584 12.54 -33.38 40.16
C SER A 584 13.34 -34.12 39.08
N GLY A 585 13.01 -33.86 37.81
CA GLY A 585 13.70 -34.46 36.67
C GLY A 585 13.49 -33.75 35.32
N LEU A 586 12.35 -33.07 35.12
CA LEU A 586 12.03 -32.43 33.81
C LEU A 586 12.35 -30.93 33.71
N ALA A 587 12.58 -30.23 34.82
CA ALA A 587 12.91 -28.80 34.81
C ALA A 587 14.37 -28.49 34.41
N CYS A 588 15.32 -29.42 34.62
CA CYS A 588 16.71 -29.24 34.18
C CYS A 588 16.88 -29.40 32.65
N ILE A 589 16.04 -30.20 32.00
CA ILE A 589 16.18 -30.48 30.55
C ILE A 589 15.60 -29.33 29.72
N LEU A 590 14.50 -28.71 30.17
CA LEU A 590 13.92 -27.52 29.53
C LEU A 590 14.75 -26.25 29.72
N CYS A 591 15.47 -26.11 30.84
CA CYS A 591 16.34 -24.95 31.07
C CYS A 591 17.65 -25.02 30.23
N CYS A 592 18.20 -26.22 30.03
CA CYS A 592 19.36 -26.43 29.14
C CYS A 592 19.02 -26.23 27.65
N LEU A 593 17.81 -26.63 27.19
CA LEU A 593 17.39 -26.42 25.79
C LEU A 593 17.09 -24.95 25.47
N LEU A 594 16.58 -24.16 26.42
CA LEU A 594 16.36 -22.72 26.26
C LEU A 594 17.67 -21.90 26.23
N LEU A 595 18.71 -22.33 26.94
CA LEU A 595 20.04 -21.69 26.88
C LEU A 595 20.79 -21.99 25.57
N VAL A 596 20.62 -23.19 25.00
CA VAL A 596 21.20 -23.54 23.69
C VAL A 596 20.50 -22.77 22.54
N LEU A 597 19.19 -22.53 22.65
CA LEU A 597 18.44 -21.74 21.67
C LEU A 597 18.72 -20.22 21.76
N LEU A 598 19.16 -19.73 22.92
CA LEU A 598 19.58 -18.33 23.09
C LEU A 598 21.07 -18.09 22.71
N TYR A 599 21.92 -19.14 22.72
CA TYR A 599 23.31 -19.05 22.28
C TYR A 599 23.45 -19.07 20.75
N HIS A 600 22.53 -19.71 20.02
CA HIS A 600 22.57 -19.78 18.54
C HIS A 600 21.95 -18.58 17.80
N ARG A 601 21.48 -17.54 18.51
CA ARG A 601 20.91 -16.30 17.90
C ARG A 601 21.85 -15.09 17.92
N ARG A 602 23.16 -15.30 17.99
CA ARG A 602 24.19 -14.27 17.70
C ARG A 602 25.19 -14.76 16.67
N SER A 603 24.80 -14.70 15.40
CA SER A 603 25.70 -14.59 14.24
C SER A 603 24.84 -14.30 13.00
N PHE A 604 25.26 -13.35 12.17
CA PHE A 604 24.58 -12.79 10.98
C PHE A 604 23.62 -11.61 11.21
N PHE A 605 24.21 -10.43 11.46
CA PHE A 605 24.03 -9.30 10.54
C PHE A 605 25.28 -8.42 10.58
N CYS A 606 26.11 -8.50 9.52
CA CYS A 606 26.99 -7.41 9.14
C CYS A 606 26.14 -6.35 8.44
N ARG A 607 26.16 -5.11 8.91
CA ARG A 607 25.91 -3.95 8.05
C ARG A 607 26.81 -2.79 8.47
N LYS A 608 27.46 -2.22 7.45
CA LYS A 608 28.39 -1.09 7.45
C LYS A 608 27.87 0.11 8.25
N GLU A 609 28.80 0.74 8.96
CA GLU A 609 28.76 2.11 9.46
C GLU A 609 28.57 3.12 8.30
N VAL A 610 27.81 4.21 8.55
CA VAL A 610 28.29 5.60 8.46
C VAL A 610 27.45 6.46 9.43
N SER A 611 28.19 7.33 10.13
CA SER A 611 27.89 8.32 11.18
C SER A 611 26.69 9.25 11.00
N TRP A 612 26.08 9.68 12.13
CA TRP A 612 25.64 11.06 12.37
C TRP A 612 25.74 11.45 13.85
N GLU A 613 26.14 12.70 14.06
CA GLU A 613 26.53 13.36 15.31
C GLU A 613 25.37 13.70 16.25
N THR A 614 25.71 13.86 17.52
CA THR A 614 24.88 14.26 18.67
C THR A 614 24.30 15.68 18.57
N PRO A 615 23.19 15.94 19.30
CA PRO A 615 23.10 17.16 20.11
C PRO A 615 22.75 16.88 21.59
N PRO A 616 22.93 17.88 22.48
CA PRO A 616 23.26 17.61 23.88
C PRO A 616 22.07 17.56 24.84
N THR A 617 22.41 16.98 25.97
CA THR A 617 21.73 16.74 27.25
C THR A 617 20.99 17.93 27.87
N LEU A 618 19.88 17.64 28.56
CA LEU A 618 19.58 18.23 29.86
C LEU A 618 18.89 17.20 30.78
N ASN A 619 19.57 16.89 31.89
CA ASN A 619 19.06 16.30 33.14
C ASN A 619 17.83 17.08 33.64
N ASP A 620 16.91 16.61 34.48
CA ASP A 620 16.58 15.39 35.22
C ASP A 620 15.48 15.87 36.23
N VAL A 621 14.82 14.95 36.92
CA VAL A 621 14.13 15.15 38.22
C VAL A 621 12.58 15.28 38.23
N ARG A 622 12.00 14.15 38.67
CA ARG A 622 10.79 13.89 39.52
C ARG A 622 9.38 14.00 38.91
N GLY A 623 8.71 12.83 38.84
CA GLY A 623 7.23 12.71 38.91
C GLY A 623 6.73 12.70 40.37
N PRO A 624 5.54 12.16 40.70
CA PRO A 624 4.38 11.77 39.87
C PRO A 624 3.04 12.35 40.39
N LYS A 625 1.93 12.24 39.63
CA LYS A 625 0.57 11.87 40.12
C LYS A 625 -0.51 11.92 39.01
N VAL A 626 -1.32 10.86 38.98
CA VAL A 626 -2.62 10.61 38.30
C VAL A 626 -3.69 10.72 39.43
N PRO A 627 -5.04 10.95 39.26
CA PRO A 627 -5.93 10.76 38.08
C PRO A 627 -6.95 11.92 37.73
N THR A 628 -7.53 11.78 36.52
CA THR A 628 -8.87 12.12 35.92
C THR A 628 -10.04 12.66 36.78
N PRO A 629 -11.24 13.06 36.24
CA PRO A 629 -11.68 13.52 34.90
C PRO A 629 -12.66 14.75 34.93
N GLU A 630 -13.27 15.05 33.77
CA GLU A 630 -14.53 15.82 33.54
C GLU A 630 -14.51 17.35 33.34
N GLY A 631 -14.79 17.74 32.09
CA GLY A 631 -15.94 18.56 31.68
C GLY A 631 -16.12 19.97 32.24
N ILE A 632 -16.12 20.97 31.36
CA ILE A 632 -17.22 21.94 31.12
C ILE A 632 -16.71 23.07 30.20
N GLU A 633 -17.54 23.40 29.19
CA GLU A 633 -17.43 24.58 28.32
C GLU A 633 -17.47 25.89 29.12
N LEU A 634 -16.73 26.91 28.67
CA LEU A 634 -17.31 28.23 28.36
C LEU A 634 -16.29 29.17 27.72
N SER A 635 -16.83 29.91 26.75
CA SER A 635 -16.31 31.06 26.02
C SER A 635 -15.55 32.11 26.85
N GLN A 636 -14.52 32.73 26.28
CA GLN A 636 -14.51 34.18 25.96
C GLN A 636 -13.23 34.61 25.23
N ARG A 637 -13.41 35.62 24.37
CA ARG A 637 -12.39 36.40 23.67
C ARG A 637 -11.43 37.09 24.64
N CYS A 638 -10.16 37.21 24.25
CA CYS A 638 -9.35 38.39 24.54
C CYS A 638 -8.40 38.68 23.36
N ASP A 639 -8.29 39.97 23.07
CA ASP A 639 -7.62 40.59 21.95
C ASP A 639 -6.08 40.62 22.03
N SER A 640 -5.51 40.73 20.83
CA SER A 640 -4.22 41.36 20.43
C SER A 640 -3.18 41.75 21.50
N ALA A 641 -1.96 41.23 21.33
CA ALA A 641 -0.72 41.81 21.87
C ALA A 641 0.21 42.27 20.71
N PRO A 642 0.92 43.41 20.85
CA PRO A 642 1.78 43.99 19.81
C PRO A 642 3.20 43.36 19.81
N PRO A 643 3.99 43.53 18.73
CA PRO A 643 5.34 42.98 18.64
C PRO A 643 6.37 43.79 19.46
N PRO A 644 7.50 43.17 19.85
CA PRO A 644 8.51 43.82 20.69
C PRO A 644 9.37 44.84 19.94
N VAL A 645 9.74 45.89 20.67
CA VAL A 645 10.62 47.00 20.28
C VAL A 645 12.05 46.51 20.12
N MET A 646 12.65 46.69 18.93
CA MET A 646 14.09 46.55 18.72
C MET A 646 14.81 47.82 19.15
N VAL A 647 15.77 47.66 20.07
CA VAL A 647 16.75 48.69 20.45
C VAL A 647 17.83 48.74 19.38
N MET A 648 17.95 49.88 18.68
CA MET A 648 19.04 50.13 17.75
C MET A 648 20.26 50.67 18.49
N VAL A 649 21.41 50.02 18.29
CA VAL A 649 22.73 50.51 18.69
C VAL A 649 23.25 51.43 17.57
N GLU A 650 23.51 52.69 17.90
CA GLU A 650 24.14 53.67 17.01
C GLU A 650 25.62 53.34 16.75
N PRO A 651 26.12 53.47 15.50
CA PRO A 651 27.55 53.50 15.22
C PRO A 651 28.09 54.94 15.22
N SER A 652 29.25 55.12 15.86
CA SER A 652 30.02 56.36 15.98
C SER A 652 30.42 56.98 14.63
N PRO A 653 30.55 58.33 14.53
CA PRO A 653 30.89 59.01 13.29
C PRO A 653 32.39 58.97 12.95
N PRO A 654 32.77 59.09 11.66
CA PRO A 654 34.17 59.09 11.24
C PRO A 654 34.86 60.43 11.48
N VAL A 655 36.11 60.36 11.93
CA VAL A 655 37.04 61.48 12.16
C VAL A 655 37.54 62.03 10.83
N ALA A 656 37.51 63.36 10.67
CA ALA A 656 38.06 64.09 9.52
C ALA A 656 39.61 64.22 9.60
N PRO A 657 40.35 64.23 8.48
CA PRO A 657 41.77 64.49 8.48
C PRO A 657 42.05 65.99 8.54
N GLY A 658 42.92 66.38 9.48
CA GLY A 658 43.37 67.74 9.69
C GLY A 658 44.32 68.23 8.59
N THR A 659 44.17 69.52 8.29
CA THR A 659 45.06 70.39 7.54
C THR A 659 46.39 70.59 8.29
N GLY A 660 47.52 70.39 7.61
CA GLY A 660 48.83 70.87 8.05
C GLY A 660 49.52 71.58 6.88
N THR A 661 49.66 72.90 7.02
CA THR A 661 50.51 73.78 6.22
C THR A 661 51.93 73.78 6.79
N GLU A 662 52.93 73.47 5.97
CA GLU A 662 54.12 74.28 5.67
C GLU A 662 54.84 73.73 4.43
#